data_AF-A0A943HTG3-F1
#
_entry.id   AF-A0A943HTG3-F1
#
_cell.length_a   1.000
_cell.length_b   1.000
_cell.length_c   1.000
_cell.angle_alpha   90.00
_cell.angle_beta   90.00
_cell.angle_gamma   90.00
#
_symmetry.space_group_name_H-M   'P 1'
#
loop_
_entity.id
_entity.type
_entity.pdbx_description
1 polymer ?
#
loop_
_entity_poly.entity_id
_entity_poly.type
_entity_poly.pdbx_seq_one_letter_code
_entity_poly.pdbx_strand_id
1 'polypeptide(L)'
;MNPFDYIHVAMHGHFDDKLSVRYTFNGSDGSSQRWEGSLPDPDAIVRNFMSARECYVMWQNPMGHYFGIITADPMDPRAGRVMVTIMVDNGDAVAGRAIFSALSGLKKAFLEDRLLSDDAVRKVLQSVGFPEAPMKLASWNYNRPDEGARLSPICYRTYLSTRELETVFSFPNQPEYKRFHYIVVITATASLRPGVSVDRITAPVKKQYTVVCPDNVSASQEIVDEGDHLTLTFTKDGFNPRKENVTIGSPSPYVRTDGSALIIKTAEESGMSFTRKVRLSVRSAKGGAINGYTMSVNDRTVNTMEPFVELNETDFQPGKRVEIQVASNNFQPLKQSYEPAELMRQSAIELVLQPLEEGIVLRLDFGEGRVFEQQISLEKNTPEYSQLRGGNFHGFRAHRQAGQGEIYNVDVRSASKPVAPNFDNVASRDDRDESRRRVVPVFPKAGEAERKTADTPRETVAAEKKPSLIEKLRAGKEAEKESAAKSAEVKAPERPRGPYDKPAGDEGENSNIIKWICVGVCIIAVILGAIYILKPVDSDKIAGAAVAVDSVSAVAQDAPATAQPAAQPAAQPAAAQPAQSAGVSADEQADIDYFNANRSWRRDALKSDSGRKLYDAIVAGKITEIVNHPYFATAGRATNKDANNVADLIWAATGTPNEGGNSIALTKAEKGGAINLWDLYEALARRKPAEPNANPRPGK
;
A
#
# COMPACT_ATOMS: atom_id res chain seq x y z
N MET A 1 -19.03 38.46 3.61
CA MET A 1 -19.40 37.33 2.75
C MET A 1 -19.74 36.15 3.65
N ASN A 2 -20.81 35.44 3.34
CA ASN A 2 -21.24 34.29 4.13
C ASN A 2 -20.52 33.05 3.56
N PRO A 3 -19.68 32.34 4.36
CA PRO A 3 -18.90 31.19 3.86
C PRO A 3 -19.77 29.98 3.48
N PHE A 4 -21.08 30.04 3.67
CA PHE A 4 -22.03 28.97 3.38
C PHE A 4 -23.13 29.43 2.42
N ASP A 5 -22.82 30.32 1.48
CA ASP A 5 -23.79 30.86 0.51
C ASP A 5 -24.45 29.78 -0.38
N TYR A 6 -23.80 28.62 -0.54
CA TYR A 6 -24.28 27.47 -1.32
C TYR A 6 -25.19 26.50 -0.51
N ILE A 7 -25.44 26.81 0.76
CA ILE A 7 -26.24 25.99 1.67
C ILE A 7 -27.48 26.77 2.07
N HIS A 8 -28.63 26.08 2.05
CA HIS A 8 -29.87 26.62 2.57
C HIS A 8 -30.40 25.71 3.67
N VAL A 9 -30.89 26.30 4.77
CA VAL A 9 -31.41 25.53 5.90
C VAL A 9 -32.82 25.99 6.21
N ALA A 10 -33.73 25.06 6.45
CA ALA A 10 -35.10 25.38 6.85
C ALA A 10 -35.57 24.48 7.98
N MET A 11 -36.44 25.05 8.82
CA MET A 11 -37.27 24.28 9.74
C MET A 11 -38.72 24.46 9.32
N HIS A 12 -39.37 23.38 8.93
CA HIS A 12 -40.77 23.39 8.51
C HIS A 12 -41.56 22.24 9.15
N GLY A 13 -42.87 22.42 9.29
CA GLY A 13 -43.74 21.44 9.92
C GLY A 13 -45.11 22.01 10.18
N HIS A 14 -45.93 21.26 10.90
CA HIS A 14 -47.23 21.73 11.37
C HIS A 14 -47.05 22.53 12.66
N PHE A 15 -47.20 23.85 12.54
CA PHE A 15 -47.23 24.78 13.65
C PHE A 15 -48.61 25.43 13.68
N ASP A 16 -49.26 25.45 14.84
CA ASP A 16 -50.62 25.98 15.01
C ASP A 16 -51.62 25.41 13.98
N ASP A 17 -51.60 24.08 13.79
CA ASP A 17 -52.41 23.33 12.81
C ASP A 17 -52.22 23.72 11.34
N LYS A 18 -51.15 24.46 11.00
CA LYS A 18 -50.82 24.86 9.64
C LYS A 18 -49.41 24.43 9.24
N LEU A 19 -49.29 23.79 8.07
CA LEU A 19 -48.00 23.53 7.45
C LEU A 19 -47.33 24.87 7.11
N SER A 20 -46.21 25.17 7.76
CA SER A 20 -45.48 26.42 7.57
C SER A 20 -43.97 26.25 7.77
N VAL A 21 -43.19 27.12 7.12
CA VAL A 21 -41.76 27.26 7.35
C VAL A 21 -41.56 28.26 8.47
N ARG A 22 -40.93 27.83 9.56
CA ARG A 22 -40.75 28.63 10.78
C ARG A 22 -39.40 29.34 10.82
N TYR A 23 -38.42 28.83 10.09
CA TYR A 23 -37.09 29.42 9.98
C TYR A 23 -36.46 29.07 8.64
N THR A 24 -35.68 30.01 8.08
CA THR A 24 -34.87 29.83 6.87
C THR A 24 -33.53 30.54 7.01
N PHE A 25 -32.44 29.85 6.70
CA PHE A 25 -31.10 30.40 6.46
C PHE A 25 -30.86 30.47 4.95
N ASN A 26 -30.33 31.59 4.47
CA ASN A 26 -30.24 31.90 3.03
C ASN A 26 -31.62 31.76 2.33
N GLY A 27 -32.67 32.28 2.96
CA GLY A 27 -34.03 32.23 2.41
C GLY A 27 -34.20 33.03 1.11
N SER A 28 -35.25 32.74 0.36
CA SER A 28 -35.52 33.41 -0.92
C SER A 28 -36.19 34.78 -0.72
N ASP A 29 -35.58 35.87 -1.19
CA ASP A 29 -36.14 37.23 -1.18
C ASP A 29 -37.25 37.40 -2.23
N GLY A 30 -38.42 36.80 -1.97
CA GLY A 30 -39.74 37.13 -2.55
C GLY A 30 -39.95 37.04 -4.08
N SER A 31 -38.90 36.95 -4.90
CA SER A 31 -38.94 37.19 -6.36
C SER A 31 -38.28 36.08 -7.19
N SER A 32 -37.56 35.15 -6.56
CA SER A 32 -36.96 33.97 -7.18
C SER A 32 -37.72 32.69 -6.82
N GLN A 33 -37.54 31.65 -7.63
CA GLN A 33 -38.11 30.31 -7.42
C GLN A 33 -37.70 29.81 -6.02
N ARG A 34 -38.68 29.72 -5.10
CA ARG A 34 -38.44 29.38 -3.70
C ARG A 34 -37.96 27.93 -3.58
N TRP A 35 -36.75 27.73 -3.08
CA TRP A 35 -36.25 26.39 -2.73
C TRP A 35 -37.15 25.72 -1.68
N GLU A 36 -37.76 26.54 -0.81
CA GLU A 36 -38.73 26.11 0.21
C GLU A 36 -40.00 25.48 -0.40
N GLY A 37 -40.33 25.80 -1.66
CA GLY A 37 -41.53 25.29 -2.33
C GLY A 37 -41.49 23.79 -2.63
N SER A 38 -40.33 23.14 -2.47
CA SER A 38 -40.14 21.70 -2.68
C SER A 38 -40.17 20.87 -1.39
N LEU A 39 -40.28 21.52 -0.23
CA LEU A 39 -40.29 20.87 1.08
C LEU A 39 -41.56 20.00 1.22
N PRO A 40 -41.42 18.69 1.51
CA PRO A 40 -42.57 17.80 1.67
C PRO A 40 -43.28 18.03 3.01
N ASP A 41 -44.55 17.63 3.09
CA ASP A 41 -45.25 17.51 4.37
C ASP A 41 -44.63 16.37 5.22
N PRO A 42 -44.01 16.68 6.38
CA PRO A 42 -43.38 15.66 7.22
C PRO A 42 -44.38 14.67 7.82
N ASP A 43 -45.61 15.08 8.10
CA ASP A 43 -46.65 14.18 8.63
C ASP A 43 -47.12 13.22 7.55
N ALA A 44 -47.27 13.69 6.31
CA ALA A 44 -47.63 12.83 5.18
C ALA A 44 -46.59 11.72 4.95
N ILE A 45 -45.29 12.01 5.13
CA ILE A 45 -44.22 11.03 5.02
C ILE A 45 -44.29 10.01 6.17
N VAL A 46 -44.33 10.48 7.43
CA VAL A 46 -44.24 9.61 8.61
C VAL A 46 -45.46 8.72 8.77
N ARG A 47 -46.65 9.12 8.30
CA ARG A 47 -47.89 8.31 8.34
C ARG A 47 -47.75 6.93 7.68
N ASN A 48 -46.82 6.78 6.74
CA ASN A 48 -46.56 5.52 6.04
C ASN A 48 -45.85 4.47 6.91
N PHE A 49 -45.22 4.87 8.01
CA PHE A 49 -44.33 4.02 8.81
C PHE A 49 -44.83 3.83 10.25
N MET A 50 -44.50 2.68 10.81
CA MET A 50 -44.67 2.36 12.23
C MET A 50 -43.31 2.35 12.93
N SER A 51 -43.30 2.77 14.20
CA SER A 51 -42.10 2.79 15.06
C SER A 51 -40.92 3.64 14.54
N ALA A 52 -41.15 4.48 13.55
CA ALA A 52 -40.16 5.42 13.04
C ALA A 52 -40.13 6.68 13.92
N ARG A 53 -39.25 6.69 14.93
CA ARG A 53 -39.07 7.85 15.83
C ARG A 53 -38.46 9.03 15.08
N GLU A 54 -37.44 8.74 14.29
CA GLU A 54 -36.74 9.66 13.41
C GLU A 54 -36.70 9.06 12.01
N CYS A 55 -36.97 9.88 11.01
CA CYS A 55 -36.87 9.50 9.60
C CYS A 55 -35.96 10.50 8.89
N TYR A 56 -35.16 10.03 7.95
CA TYR A 56 -34.44 10.91 7.04
C TYR A 56 -35.15 10.89 5.69
N VAL A 57 -35.09 11.99 4.96
CA VAL A 57 -35.64 12.08 3.61
C VAL A 57 -34.67 12.83 2.71
N MET A 58 -34.53 12.34 1.49
CA MET A 58 -33.68 12.91 0.46
C MET A 58 -34.48 13.13 -0.81
N TRP A 59 -34.17 14.22 -1.52
CA TRP A 59 -34.68 14.47 -2.86
C TRP A 59 -33.77 15.46 -3.58
N GLN A 60 -34.02 15.65 -4.87
CA GLN A 60 -33.24 16.59 -5.68
C GLN A 60 -34.14 17.32 -6.67
N ASN A 61 -33.74 18.52 -7.05
CA ASN A 61 -34.34 19.31 -8.11
C ASN A 61 -33.24 20.15 -8.80
N PRO A 62 -33.56 20.97 -9.82
CA PRO A 62 -32.55 21.78 -10.50
C PRO A 62 -31.77 22.75 -9.61
N MET A 63 -32.27 23.08 -8.41
CA MET A 63 -31.59 23.95 -7.45
C MET A 63 -30.50 23.20 -6.68
N GLY A 64 -30.72 21.90 -6.39
CA GLY A 64 -29.74 21.12 -5.65
C GLY A 64 -30.29 19.84 -4.99
N HIS A 65 -29.52 19.35 -4.02
CA HIS A 65 -29.80 18.15 -3.25
C HIS A 65 -30.29 18.50 -1.86
N TYR A 66 -31.37 17.87 -1.44
CA TYR A 66 -32.04 18.15 -0.19
C TYR A 66 -31.92 16.95 0.73
N PHE A 67 -31.64 17.23 1.99
CA PHE A 67 -31.53 16.25 3.05
C PHE A 67 -32.31 16.77 4.24
N GLY A 68 -33.24 16.00 4.78
CA GLY A 68 -33.93 16.41 5.99
C GLY A 68 -34.12 15.30 6.99
N ILE A 69 -34.23 15.72 8.25
CA ILE A 69 -34.54 14.88 9.39
C ILE A 69 -35.92 15.24 9.90
N ILE A 70 -36.81 14.24 9.93
CA ILE A 70 -38.17 14.36 10.44
C ILE A 70 -38.21 13.75 11.85
N THR A 71 -38.68 14.54 12.81
CA THR A 71 -38.85 14.11 14.20
C THR A 71 -40.09 14.76 14.81
N ALA A 72 -40.48 14.30 16.01
CA ALA A 72 -41.47 15.02 16.80
C ALA A 72 -40.78 16.19 17.54
N ASP A 73 -41.52 17.28 17.78
CA ASP A 73 -41.03 18.33 18.67
C ASP A 73 -41.01 17.79 20.12
N PRO A 74 -39.84 17.74 20.79
CA PRO A 74 -39.74 17.18 22.14
C PRO A 74 -40.42 18.03 23.21
N MET A 75 -40.59 19.35 22.99
CA MET A 75 -41.25 20.24 23.96
C MET A 75 -42.70 20.54 23.61
N ASP A 76 -43.13 20.23 22.38
CA ASP A 76 -44.54 20.24 22.01
C ASP A 76 -44.94 18.91 21.35
N PRO A 77 -45.20 17.85 22.15
CA PRO A 77 -45.61 16.56 21.62
C PRO A 77 -46.98 16.56 20.95
N ARG A 78 -47.76 17.66 21.08
CA ARG A 78 -49.03 17.86 20.40
C ARG A 78 -48.84 18.50 19.03
N ALA A 79 -47.76 19.26 18.85
CA ALA A 79 -47.32 19.67 17.52
C ALA A 79 -47.05 18.41 16.68
N GLY A 80 -47.40 18.50 15.40
CA GLY A 80 -47.17 17.42 14.44
C GLY A 80 -45.68 17.13 14.23
N ARG A 81 -45.36 16.52 13.10
CA ARG A 81 -43.95 16.29 12.77
C ARG A 81 -43.28 17.58 12.30
N VAL A 82 -42.04 17.77 12.74
CA VAL A 82 -41.17 18.86 12.30
C VAL A 82 -40.02 18.26 11.51
N MET A 83 -39.60 18.98 10.48
CA MET A 83 -38.50 18.62 9.61
C MET A 83 -37.47 19.75 9.57
N VAL A 84 -36.22 19.37 9.82
CA VAL A 84 -35.07 20.24 9.61
C VAL A 84 -34.40 19.80 8.31
N THR A 85 -34.24 20.72 7.38
CA THR A 85 -33.74 20.45 6.02
C THR A 85 -32.47 21.24 5.75
N ILE A 86 -31.51 20.60 5.10
CA ILE A 86 -30.35 21.21 4.47
C ILE A 86 -30.50 20.98 2.96
N MET A 87 -30.49 22.06 2.17
CA MET A 87 -30.27 22.01 0.74
C MET A 87 -28.82 22.38 0.45
N VAL A 88 -28.16 21.58 -0.37
CA VAL A 88 -26.85 21.86 -0.96
C VAL A 88 -27.07 22.16 -2.43
N ASP A 89 -26.52 23.28 -2.89
CA ASP A 89 -26.64 23.72 -4.29
C ASP A 89 -26.19 22.66 -5.30
N ASN A 90 -26.79 22.72 -6.49
CA ASN A 90 -26.52 21.77 -7.55
C ASN A 90 -25.04 21.73 -7.94
N GLY A 91 -24.47 20.53 -7.97
CA GLY A 91 -23.05 20.28 -8.25
C GLY A 91 -22.12 20.47 -7.05
N ASP A 92 -22.55 21.11 -5.95
CA ASP A 92 -21.74 21.19 -4.72
C ASP A 92 -21.80 19.88 -3.96
N ALA A 93 -20.65 19.25 -3.78
CA ALA A 93 -20.55 17.98 -3.09
C ALA A 93 -20.14 18.15 -1.63
N VAL A 94 -20.82 17.40 -0.76
CA VAL A 94 -20.53 17.34 0.66
C VAL A 94 -20.51 15.88 1.10
N ALA A 95 -19.54 15.52 1.96
CA ALA A 95 -19.49 14.19 2.54
C ALA A 95 -20.73 13.94 3.42
N GLY A 96 -21.35 12.76 3.30
CA GLY A 96 -22.57 12.42 4.01
C GLY A 96 -22.42 12.43 5.54
N ARG A 97 -21.21 12.23 6.06
CA ARG A 97 -20.89 12.43 7.50
C ARG A 97 -21.13 13.86 7.95
N ALA A 98 -20.72 14.85 7.15
CA ALA A 98 -20.93 16.26 7.47
C ALA A 98 -22.42 16.62 7.42
N ILE A 99 -23.16 16.11 6.42
CA ILE A 99 -24.62 16.27 6.31
C ILE A 99 -25.34 15.68 7.52
N PHE A 100 -25.05 14.42 7.88
CA PHE A 100 -25.66 13.76 9.02
C PHE A 100 -25.37 14.49 10.34
N SER A 101 -24.11 14.91 10.53
CA SER A 101 -23.69 15.64 11.74
C SER A 101 -24.35 17.02 11.81
N ALA A 102 -24.46 17.73 10.68
CA ALA A 102 -25.14 19.02 10.59
C ALA A 102 -26.64 18.89 10.88
N LEU A 103 -27.34 17.92 10.29
CA LEU A 103 -28.75 17.67 10.58
C LEU A 103 -28.99 17.38 12.06
N SER A 104 -28.12 16.58 12.67
CA SER A 104 -28.19 16.26 14.10
C SER A 104 -27.93 17.50 14.97
N GLY A 105 -26.93 18.32 14.63
CA GLY A 105 -26.60 19.55 15.33
C GLY A 105 -27.69 20.63 15.19
N LEU A 106 -28.27 20.78 13.99
CA LEU A 106 -29.36 21.71 13.72
C LEU A 106 -30.66 21.28 14.41
N LYS A 107 -30.97 19.97 14.40
CA LYS A 107 -32.09 19.42 15.18
C LYS A 107 -31.98 19.82 16.64
N LYS A 108 -30.81 19.61 17.25
CA LYS A 108 -30.54 20.01 18.64
C LYS A 108 -30.70 21.53 18.82
N ALA A 109 -30.02 22.33 18.01
CA ALA A 109 -30.08 23.79 18.13
C ALA A 109 -31.51 24.35 18.00
N PHE A 110 -32.29 23.85 17.05
CA PHE A 110 -33.61 24.37 16.73
C PHE A 110 -34.72 23.83 17.64
N LEU A 111 -34.69 22.54 17.96
CA LEU A 111 -35.78 21.88 18.70
C LEU A 111 -35.51 21.76 20.20
N GLU A 112 -34.26 21.53 20.61
CA GLU A 112 -33.88 21.36 22.02
C GLU A 112 -33.47 22.71 22.62
N ASP A 113 -32.56 23.44 21.97
CA ASP A 113 -32.00 24.69 22.50
C ASP A 113 -32.82 25.94 22.10
N ARG A 114 -33.76 25.81 21.15
CA ARG A 114 -34.62 26.90 20.61
C ARG A 114 -33.88 28.09 20.03
N LEU A 115 -32.69 27.85 19.47
CA LEU A 115 -31.84 28.85 18.82
C LEU A 115 -32.10 28.90 17.30
N LEU A 116 -33.15 29.61 16.90
CA LEU A 116 -33.52 29.84 15.50
C LEU A 116 -32.85 31.11 14.96
N SER A 117 -31.53 31.07 14.72
CA SER A 117 -30.78 32.21 14.18
C SER A 117 -29.67 31.79 13.21
N ASP A 118 -29.32 32.68 12.29
CA ASP A 118 -28.24 32.47 11.32
C ASP A 118 -26.91 32.16 12.00
N ASP A 119 -26.63 32.81 13.13
CA ASP A 119 -25.42 32.57 13.93
C ASP A 119 -25.39 31.16 14.53
N ALA A 120 -26.55 30.63 14.94
CA ALA A 120 -26.65 29.26 15.42
C ALA A 120 -26.37 28.26 14.29
N VAL A 121 -26.91 28.51 13.09
CA VAL A 121 -26.63 27.69 11.90
C VAL A 121 -25.14 27.70 11.57
N ARG A 122 -24.51 28.87 11.46
CA ARG A 122 -23.08 29.02 11.17
C ARG A 122 -22.22 28.28 12.18
N LYS A 123 -22.51 28.44 13.48
CA LYS A 123 -21.80 27.75 14.56
C LYS A 123 -21.91 26.23 14.44
N VAL A 124 -23.11 25.72 14.16
CA VAL A 124 -23.32 24.28 13.96
C VAL A 124 -22.50 23.79 12.76
N LEU A 125 -22.62 24.43 11.60
CA LEU A 125 -21.89 24.05 10.38
C LEU A 125 -20.36 24.05 10.58
N GLN A 126 -19.82 25.09 11.23
CA GLN A 126 -18.40 25.16 11.57
C GLN A 126 -17.98 24.06 12.56
N SER A 127 -18.78 23.81 13.61
CA SER A 127 -18.46 22.81 14.63
C SER A 127 -18.39 21.38 14.11
N VAL A 128 -19.14 21.06 13.05
CA VAL A 128 -19.14 19.74 12.42
C VAL A 128 -18.15 19.62 11.26
N GLY A 129 -17.39 20.67 10.97
CA GLY A 129 -16.44 20.70 9.86
C GLY A 129 -17.12 20.68 8.48
N PHE A 130 -18.29 21.29 8.36
CA PHE A 130 -18.95 21.46 7.06
C PHE A 130 -18.08 22.36 6.18
N PRO A 131 -17.82 22.01 4.90
CA PRO A 131 -16.88 22.76 4.07
C PRO A 131 -17.36 24.20 3.82
N GLU A 132 -16.47 25.19 3.92
CA GLU A 132 -16.79 26.56 3.51
C GLU A 132 -16.71 26.72 1.98
N ALA A 133 -15.84 25.94 1.33
CA ALA A 133 -15.73 25.86 -0.12
C ALA A 133 -15.96 24.40 -0.55
N PRO A 134 -17.17 24.03 -1.00
CA PRO A 134 -17.48 22.67 -1.44
C PRO A 134 -16.77 22.36 -2.76
N MET A 135 -16.49 21.08 -3.00
CA MET A 135 -15.99 20.63 -4.28
C MET A 135 -17.13 20.55 -5.29
N LYS A 136 -16.96 21.14 -6.47
CA LYS A 136 -17.90 20.98 -7.58
C LYS A 136 -17.69 19.62 -8.25
N LEU A 137 -18.62 18.69 -8.08
CA LEU A 137 -18.49 17.33 -8.61
C LEU A 137 -19.61 17.02 -9.61
N ALA A 138 -19.24 16.42 -10.75
CA ALA A 138 -20.19 16.01 -11.77
C ALA A 138 -21.21 14.98 -11.24
N SER A 139 -20.79 14.10 -10.31
CA SER A 139 -21.66 13.14 -9.64
C SER A 139 -22.76 13.78 -8.77
N TRP A 140 -22.64 15.07 -8.44
CA TRP A 140 -23.63 15.86 -7.70
C TRP A 140 -24.47 16.78 -8.59
N ASN A 141 -24.37 16.65 -9.91
CA ASN A 141 -25.29 17.34 -10.79
C ASN A 141 -26.69 16.71 -10.73
N TYR A 142 -27.71 17.56 -10.84
CA TYR A 142 -29.11 17.16 -10.87
C TYR A 142 -29.37 16.22 -12.04
N ASN A 143 -29.87 15.02 -11.71
CA ASN A 143 -30.29 14.05 -12.70
C ASN A 143 -31.76 14.28 -13.05
N ARG A 144 -32.00 14.94 -14.20
CA ARG A 144 -33.35 15.12 -14.72
C ARG A 144 -34.00 13.74 -14.95
N PRO A 145 -35.23 13.51 -14.46
CA PRO A 145 -36.01 12.32 -14.79
C PRO A 145 -36.21 12.17 -16.29
N ASP A 146 -36.31 10.91 -16.76
CA ASP A 146 -36.59 10.64 -18.17
C ASP A 146 -37.91 11.29 -18.60
N GLU A 147 -37.94 11.86 -19.81
CA GLU A 147 -39.09 12.62 -20.29
C GLU A 147 -40.35 11.73 -20.36
N GLY A 148 -41.44 12.15 -19.70
CA GLY A 148 -42.67 11.37 -19.61
C GLY A 148 -42.69 10.27 -18.54
N ALA A 149 -41.63 10.11 -17.73
CA ALA A 149 -41.62 9.17 -16.63
C ALA A 149 -42.69 9.51 -15.58
N ARG A 150 -43.54 8.53 -15.24
CA ARG A 150 -44.44 8.64 -14.09
C ARG A 150 -43.63 8.41 -12.81
N LEU A 151 -43.37 9.50 -12.09
CA LEU A 151 -42.68 9.46 -10.81
C LEU A 151 -43.64 9.01 -9.71
N SER A 152 -43.23 8.00 -8.94
CA SER A 152 -43.90 7.65 -7.70
C SER A 152 -43.57 8.72 -6.64
N PRO A 153 -44.53 9.07 -5.77
CA PRO A 153 -44.33 10.15 -4.80
C PRO A 153 -43.24 9.83 -3.78
N ILE A 154 -43.15 8.57 -3.33
CA ILE A 154 -42.27 8.18 -2.24
C ILE A 154 -41.75 6.76 -2.43
N CYS A 155 -40.50 6.53 -2.05
CA CYS A 155 -39.94 5.21 -1.77
C CYS A 155 -39.21 5.24 -0.43
N TYR A 156 -38.77 4.08 0.04
CA TYR A 156 -37.92 4.01 1.22
C TYR A 156 -36.78 3.01 1.10
N ARG A 157 -35.74 3.24 1.89
CA ARG A 157 -34.66 2.30 2.16
C ARG A 157 -34.37 2.24 3.65
N THR A 158 -33.80 1.12 4.07
CA THR A 158 -33.44 0.88 5.47
C THR A 158 -31.94 1.04 5.68
N TYR A 159 -31.52 1.49 6.85
CA TYR A 159 -30.13 1.46 7.31
C TYR A 159 -30.00 0.72 8.65
N LEU A 160 -28.85 0.05 8.84
CA LEU A 160 -28.48 -0.70 10.04
C LEU A 160 -27.48 0.07 10.92
N SER A 161 -26.70 0.97 10.33
CA SER A 161 -25.66 1.72 11.03
C SER A 161 -25.57 3.16 10.53
N THR A 162 -25.02 4.05 11.36
CA THR A 162 -24.74 5.44 10.97
C THR A 162 -23.85 5.49 9.72
N ARG A 163 -22.87 4.59 9.60
CA ARG A 163 -21.97 4.55 8.43
C ARG A 163 -22.71 4.25 7.12
N GLU A 164 -23.74 3.41 7.15
CA GLU A 164 -24.59 3.19 5.98
C GLU A 164 -25.35 4.45 5.62
N LEU A 165 -25.93 5.15 6.60
CA LEU A 165 -26.64 6.41 6.39
C LEU A 165 -25.72 7.50 5.79
N GLU A 166 -24.52 7.65 6.35
CA GLU A 166 -23.48 8.55 5.81
C GLU A 166 -23.10 8.18 4.36
N THR A 167 -23.08 6.89 4.04
CA THR A 167 -22.82 6.42 2.67
C THR A 167 -23.99 6.81 1.75
N VAL A 168 -25.24 6.60 2.17
CA VAL A 168 -26.42 7.03 1.38
C VAL A 168 -26.37 8.53 1.10
N PHE A 169 -26.05 9.35 2.12
CA PHE A 169 -25.97 10.81 1.96
C PHE A 169 -24.81 11.27 1.08
N SER A 170 -23.71 10.52 1.04
CA SER A 170 -22.55 10.85 0.20
C SER A 170 -22.80 10.59 -1.30
N PHE A 171 -23.74 9.70 -1.63
CA PHE A 171 -24.06 9.32 -3.00
C PHE A 171 -25.56 9.48 -3.28
N PRO A 172 -26.08 10.73 -3.29
CA PRO A 172 -27.52 11.01 -3.41
C PRO A 172 -28.08 10.63 -4.78
N ASN A 173 -27.23 10.50 -5.80
CA ASN A 173 -27.60 10.12 -7.15
C ASN A 173 -27.46 8.60 -7.35
N GLN A 174 -28.58 7.88 -7.27
CA GLN A 174 -28.63 6.44 -7.55
C GLN A 174 -29.55 6.14 -8.75
N PRO A 175 -29.21 5.17 -9.62
CA PRO A 175 -30.09 4.77 -10.73
C PRO A 175 -31.50 4.41 -10.29
N GLU A 176 -31.63 3.76 -9.13
CA GLU A 176 -32.90 3.32 -8.55
C GLU A 176 -33.77 4.50 -8.07
N TYR A 177 -33.19 5.68 -7.86
CA TYR A 177 -33.91 6.85 -7.33
C TYR A 177 -34.64 7.64 -8.40
N LYS A 178 -34.25 7.47 -9.68
CA LYS A 178 -34.79 8.25 -10.82
C LYS A 178 -36.32 8.19 -10.97
N ARG A 179 -36.98 7.20 -10.37
CA ARG A 179 -38.42 6.95 -10.46
C ARG A 179 -39.23 7.54 -9.32
N PHE A 180 -38.58 8.22 -8.37
CA PHE A 180 -39.21 8.67 -7.12
C PHE A 180 -38.96 10.16 -6.87
N HIS A 181 -39.94 10.85 -6.28
CA HIS A 181 -39.75 12.22 -5.81
C HIS A 181 -38.98 12.28 -4.49
N TYR A 182 -39.42 11.48 -3.51
CA TYR A 182 -38.84 11.47 -2.16
C TYR A 182 -38.31 10.09 -1.78
N ILE A 183 -37.08 10.06 -1.27
CA ILE A 183 -36.38 8.86 -0.84
C ILE A 183 -36.29 8.90 0.68
N VAL A 184 -37.08 8.09 1.37
CA VAL A 184 -37.08 8.03 2.83
C VAL A 184 -36.05 7.00 3.31
N VAL A 185 -35.22 7.37 4.27
CA VAL A 185 -34.21 6.51 4.87
C VAL A 185 -34.56 6.31 6.35
N ILE A 186 -34.95 5.09 6.71
CA ILE A 186 -35.42 4.73 8.05
C ILE A 186 -34.56 3.62 8.67
N THR A 187 -34.60 3.47 9.99
CA THR A 187 -33.92 2.35 10.65
C THR A 187 -34.51 1.02 10.20
N ALA A 188 -33.69 -0.03 10.15
CA ALA A 188 -34.15 -1.39 9.81
C ALA A 188 -35.22 -1.94 10.79
N THR A 189 -35.37 -1.34 11.97
CA THR A 189 -36.39 -1.66 12.97
C THR A 189 -37.76 -1.02 12.69
N ALA A 190 -37.83 -0.03 11.81
CA ALA A 190 -39.08 0.57 11.38
C ALA A 190 -39.72 -0.28 10.26
N SER A 191 -41.05 -0.33 10.26
CA SER A 191 -41.84 -1.08 9.28
C SER A 191 -42.87 -0.19 8.60
N LEU A 192 -43.36 -0.62 7.44
CA LEU A 192 -44.52 0.02 6.82
C LEU A 192 -45.77 -0.26 7.65
N ARG A 193 -46.66 0.74 7.72
CA ARG A 193 -47.98 0.57 8.33
C ARG A 193 -48.83 -0.40 7.49
N PRO A 194 -49.66 -1.27 8.10
CA PRO A 194 -50.54 -2.16 7.36
C PRO A 194 -51.43 -1.40 6.37
N GLY A 195 -51.55 -1.93 5.14
CA GLY A 195 -52.35 -1.33 4.06
C GLY A 195 -51.65 -0.21 3.28
N VAL A 196 -50.44 0.20 3.66
CA VAL A 196 -49.63 1.17 2.92
C VAL A 196 -48.73 0.45 1.92
N SER A 197 -48.75 0.89 0.66
CA SER A 197 -47.89 0.39 -0.41
C SER A 197 -46.86 1.46 -0.79
N VAL A 198 -45.63 1.32 -0.32
CA VAL A 198 -44.49 2.16 -0.69
C VAL A 198 -43.33 1.24 -1.10
N ASP A 199 -42.69 1.57 -2.22
CA ASP A 199 -41.62 0.74 -2.77
C ASP A 199 -40.37 0.77 -1.88
N ARG A 200 -39.82 -0.42 -1.58
CA ARG A 200 -38.56 -0.57 -0.84
C ARG A 200 -37.38 -0.73 -1.79
N ILE A 201 -36.38 0.13 -1.66
CA ILE A 201 -35.10 -0.02 -2.35
C ILE A 201 -34.19 -0.92 -1.53
N THR A 202 -33.85 -2.08 -2.09
CA THR A 202 -32.97 -3.09 -1.48
C THR A 202 -31.59 -3.16 -2.13
N ALA A 203 -31.41 -2.51 -3.28
CA ALA A 203 -30.13 -2.45 -3.97
C ALA A 203 -29.07 -1.74 -3.10
N PRO A 204 -27.81 -2.21 -3.10
CA PRO A 204 -26.72 -1.52 -2.42
C PRO A 204 -26.47 -0.14 -3.06
N VAL A 205 -25.93 0.79 -2.27
CA VAL A 205 -25.51 2.10 -2.80
C VAL A 205 -24.38 1.87 -3.80
N LYS A 206 -24.57 2.30 -5.04
CA LYS A 206 -23.49 2.38 -6.02
C LYS A 206 -22.65 3.61 -5.70
N LYS A 207 -21.36 3.39 -5.43
CA LYS A 207 -20.41 4.46 -5.12
C LYS A 207 -19.74 4.91 -6.40
N GLN A 208 -20.25 5.98 -6.96
CA GLN A 208 -19.67 6.68 -8.10
C GLN A 208 -18.88 7.88 -7.61
N TYR A 209 -17.62 7.98 -8.03
CA TYR A 209 -16.72 9.04 -7.63
C TYR A 209 -16.42 9.97 -8.80
N THR A 210 -16.32 11.27 -8.51
CA THR A 210 -15.70 12.23 -9.42
C THR A 210 -14.22 12.36 -9.04
N VAL A 211 -13.33 12.22 -10.02
CA VAL A 211 -11.88 12.25 -9.85
C VAL A 211 -11.41 13.69 -9.78
N VAL A 212 -10.74 14.04 -8.68
CA VAL A 212 -10.18 15.37 -8.45
C VAL A 212 -8.67 15.28 -8.52
N CYS A 213 -8.09 15.82 -9.59
CA CYS A 213 -6.64 15.80 -9.83
C CYS A 213 -5.99 17.12 -9.38
N PRO A 214 -4.84 17.06 -8.67
CA PRO A 214 -4.00 18.22 -8.43
C PRO A 214 -3.24 18.62 -9.70
N ASP A 215 -2.61 19.78 -9.67
CA ASP A 215 -1.76 20.26 -10.74
C ASP A 215 -0.65 19.23 -11.07
N ASN A 216 -0.42 19.01 -12.37
CA ASN A 216 0.55 18.04 -12.92
C ASN A 216 0.18 16.56 -12.79
N VAL A 217 -1.06 16.24 -12.42
CA VAL A 217 -1.58 14.86 -12.48
C VAL A 217 -2.81 14.82 -13.38
N SER A 218 -2.90 13.81 -14.23
CA SER A 218 -4.08 13.57 -15.06
C SER A 218 -4.57 12.14 -14.89
N ALA A 219 -5.87 11.96 -14.74
CA ALA A 219 -6.51 10.65 -14.71
C ALA A 219 -7.05 10.26 -16.09
N SER A 220 -7.17 8.95 -16.35
CA SER A 220 -7.74 8.44 -17.60
C SER A 220 -9.24 8.70 -17.74
N GLN A 221 -9.95 8.91 -16.63
CA GLN A 221 -11.40 9.14 -16.56
C GLN A 221 -11.72 10.17 -15.46
N GLU A 222 -12.76 10.97 -15.68
CA GLU A 222 -13.26 11.97 -14.72
C GLU A 222 -14.26 11.38 -13.73
N ILE A 223 -15.01 10.36 -14.13
CA ILE A 223 -16.00 9.67 -13.29
C ILE A 223 -15.69 8.18 -13.30
N VAL A 224 -15.66 7.56 -12.12
CA VAL A 224 -15.32 6.14 -11.93
C VAL A 224 -16.24 5.52 -10.88
N ASP A 225 -16.61 4.25 -11.06
CA ASP A 225 -17.37 3.50 -10.08
C ASP A 225 -16.44 2.68 -9.16
N GLU A 226 -16.92 2.32 -7.97
CA GLU A 226 -16.19 1.42 -7.08
C GLU A 226 -15.92 0.06 -7.75
N GLY A 227 -14.65 -0.35 -7.78
CA GLY A 227 -14.18 -1.54 -8.49
C GLY A 227 -13.52 -1.27 -9.84
N ASP A 228 -13.69 -0.07 -10.42
CA ASP A 228 -13.07 0.28 -11.71
C ASP A 228 -11.55 0.42 -11.62
N HIS A 229 -10.87 0.33 -12.77
CA HIS A 229 -9.44 0.60 -12.91
C HIS A 229 -9.20 2.00 -13.48
N LEU A 230 -8.43 2.80 -12.76
CA LEU A 230 -8.06 4.17 -13.12
C LEU A 230 -6.55 4.25 -13.36
N THR A 231 -6.14 4.79 -14.50
CA THR A 231 -4.73 5.10 -14.77
C THR A 231 -4.45 6.56 -14.43
N LEU A 232 -3.49 6.78 -13.54
CA LEU A 232 -2.99 8.09 -13.13
C LEU A 232 -1.67 8.37 -13.84
N THR A 233 -1.57 9.51 -14.51
CA THR A 233 -0.33 9.98 -15.14
C THR A 233 0.17 11.19 -14.36
N PHE A 234 1.29 11.01 -13.68
CA PHE A 234 2.00 12.05 -12.97
C PHE A 234 3.05 12.66 -13.89
N THR A 235 3.09 13.99 -13.92
CA THR A 235 4.02 14.75 -14.75
C THR A 235 4.85 15.69 -13.88
N LYS A 236 6.08 15.94 -14.30
CA LYS A 236 6.96 16.93 -13.69
C LYS A 236 7.87 17.48 -14.77
N ASP A 237 8.03 18.79 -14.81
CA ASP A 237 8.84 19.46 -15.83
C ASP A 237 10.27 18.92 -15.86
N GLY A 238 10.73 18.59 -17.05
CA GLY A 238 12.06 18.02 -17.27
C GLY A 238 12.19 16.52 -16.93
N PHE A 239 11.15 15.85 -16.46
CA PHE A 239 11.18 14.41 -16.15
C PHE A 239 10.23 13.60 -17.03
N ASN A 240 10.43 12.29 -17.07
CA ASN A 240 9.53 11.38 -17.77
C ASN A 240 8.22 11.24 -16.98
N PRO A 241 7.04 11.29 -17.66
CA PRO A 241 5.77 11.02 -17.02
C PRO A 241 5.75 9.62 -16.42
N ARG A 242 5.19 9.49 -15.22
CA ARG A 242 5.02 8.22 -14.52
C ARG A 242 3.56 7.82 -14.53
N LYS A 243 3.27 6.58 -14.94
CA LYS A 243 1.90 6.04 -14.99
C LYS A 243 1.72 5.00 -13.90
N GLU A 244 0.64 5.12 -13.14
CA GLU A 244 0.27 4.18 -12.08
C GLU A 244 -1.19 3.75 -12.28
N ASN A 245 -1.48 2.47 -12.03
CA ASN A 245 -2.83 1.93 -12.14
C ASN A 245 -3.40 1.69 -10.74
N VAL A 246 -4.62 2.15 -10.51
CA VAL A 246 -5.31 2.05 -9.23
C VAL A 246 -6.67 1.40 -9.42
N THR A 247 -7.03 0.48 -8.52
CA THR A 247 -8.39 -0.06 -8.45
C THR A 247 -9.20 0.72 -7.43
N ILE A 248 -10.32 1.31 -7.85
CA ILE A 248 -11.16 2.17 -7.01
C ILE A 248 -11.81 1.35 -5.89
N GLY A 249 -11.79 1.88 -4.66
CA GLY A 249 -12.28 1.20 -3.46
C GLY A 249 -11.23 0.31 -2.78
N SER A 250 -10.10 0.03 -3.43
CA SER A 250 -8.96 -0.64 -2.81
C SER A 250 -8.00 0.37 -2.17
N PRO A 251 -7.34 0.05 -1.04
CA PRO A 251 -6.32 0.92 -0.46
C PRO A 251 -5.20 1.18 -1.46
N SER A 252 -4.90 2.46 -1.70
CA SER A 252 -3.83 2.87 -2.61
C SER A 252 -3.12 4.10 -2.03
N PRO A 253 -1.79 4.18 -2.17
CA PRO A 253 -1.04 5.34 -1.70
C PRO A 253 -1.39 6.61 -2.46
N TYR A 254 -1.87 6.49 -3.70
CA TYR A 254 -2.07 7.59 -4.65
C TYR A 254 -3.42 8.28 -4.55
N VAL A 255 -4.40 7.68 -3.88
CA VAL A 255 -5.78 8.20 -3.84
C VAL A 255 -6.31 8.24 -2.41
N ARG A 256 -7.24 9.17 -2.17
CA ARG A 256 -8.03 9.27 -0.94
C ARG A 256 -9.47 9.55 -1.34
N THR A 257 -10.42 8.90 -0.67
CA THR A 257 -11.84 9.20 -0.85
C THR A 257 -12.34 10.17 0.21
N ASP A 258 -13.18 11.11 -0.21
CA ASP A 258 -13.94 11.99 0.68
C ASP A 258 -15.36 12.14 0.14
N GLY A 259 -16.31 11.43 0.76
CA GLY A 259 -17.66 11.27 0.20
C GLY A 259 -17.60 10.69 -1.22
N SER A 260 -18.10 11.45 -2.19
CA SER A 260 -18.06 11.09 -3.62
C SER A 260 -16.89 11.72 -4.40
N ALA A 261 -15.96 12.41 -3.73
CA ALA A 261 -14.71 12.85 -4.33
C ALA A 261 -13.66 11.74 -4.24
N LEU A 262 -13.03 11.41 -5.36
CA LEU A 262 -11.79 10.64 -5.39
C LEU A 262 -10.63 11.61 -5.57
N ILE A 263 -10.01 11.99 -4.46
CA ILE A 263 -8.92 12.95 -4.41
C ILE A 263 -7.62 12.22 -4.75
N ILE A 264 -7.00 12.61 -5.85
CA ILE A 264 -5.67 12.13 -6.23
C ILE A 264 -4.63 12.89 -5.41
N LYS A 265 -3.72 12.16 -4.77
CA LYS A 265 -2.62 12.77 -4.02
C LYS A 265 -1.56 13.30 -4.97
N THR A 266 -0.83 14.31 -4.53
CA THR A 266 0.35 14.80 -5.27
C THR A 266 1.45 13.74 -5.30
N ALA A 267 2.43 13.91 -6.19
CA ALA A 267 3.57 13.01 -6.27
C ALA A 267 4.35 12.97 -4.92
N GLU A 268 4.49 14.13 -4.26
CA GLU A 268 5.19 14.27 -2.98
C GLU A 268 4.47 13.51 -1.85
N GLU A 269 3.16 13.72 -1.71
CA GLU A 269 2.33 12.99 -0.74
C GLU A 269 2.30 11.47 -0.98
N SER A 270 2.52 11.05 -2.23
CA SER A 270 2.57 9.64 -2.62
C SER A 270 3.96 9.01 -2.41
N GLY A 271 4.98 9.78 -2.04
CA GLY A 271 6.36 9.31 -1.98
C GLY A 271 6.92 8.93 -3.35
N MET A 272 6.37 9.51 -4.43
CA MET A 272 6.77 9.22 -5.80
C MET A 272 7.99 10.05 -6.18
N SER A 273 9.02 9.37 -6.69
CA SER A 273 10.16 10.01 -7.35
C SER A 273 10.05 9.91 -8.86
N PHE A 274 10.57 10.93 -9.54
CA PHE A 274 10.66 10.97 -11.00
C PHE A 274 12.07 10.60 -11.49
N THR A 275 12.12 10.08 -12.71
CA THR A 275 13.38 9.82 -13.43
C THR A 275 13.37 10.55 -14.77
N ARG A 276 14.55 10.91 -15.24
CA ARG A 276 14.79 11.50 -16.55
C ARG A 276 15.67 10.55 -17.35
N LYS A 277 15.18 10.11 -18.50
CA LYS A 277 15.93 9.33 -19.49
C LYS A 277 16.65 10.29 -20.43
N VAL A 278 17.97 10.22 -20.44
CA VAL A 278 18.81 11.00 -21.36
C VAL A 278 19.54 10.03 -22.28
N ARG A 279 19.53 10.29 -23.59
CA ARG A 279 20.19 9.39 -24.55
C ARG A 279 21.70 9.39 -24.32
N LEU A 280 22.33 8.22 -24.35
CA LEU A 280 23.77 8.07 -24.13
C LEU A 280 24.48 7.61 -25.41
N SER A 281 25.62 8.20 -25.73
CA SER A 281 26.51 7.78 -26.81
C SER A 281 27.96 7.76 -26.33
N VAL A 282 28.59 6.59 -26.28
CA VAL A 282 30.03 6.45 -25.93
C VAL A 282 30.83 6.17 -27.19
N ARG A 283 31.80 7.06 -27.48
CA ARG A 283 32.64 7.00 -28.68
C ARG A 283 34.12 7.04 -28.33
N SER A 284 34.94 6.48 -29.20
CA SER A 284 36.38 6.73 -29.22
C SER A 284 36.66 8.12 -29.79
N ALA A 285 37.71 8.78 -29.31
CA ALA A 285 38.21 10.03 -29.89
C ALA A 285 38.49 9.93 -31.41
N LYS A 286 38.67 8.71 -31.94
CA LYS A 286 38.88 8.43 -33.37
C LYS A 286 37.59 8.15 -34.17
N GLY A 287 36.41 8.30 -33.56
CA GLY A 287 35.11 8.29 -34.25
C GLY A 287 34.32 6.98 -34.24
N GLY A 288 34.83 5.90 -33.63
CA GLY A 288 34.12 4.61 -33.51
C GLY A 288 33.26 4.50 -32.24
N ALA A 289 32.14 3.76 -32.31
CA ALA A 289 31.33 3.44 -31.13
C ALA A 289 32.03 2.39 -30.25
N ILE A 290 31.92 2.53 -28.93
CA ILE A 290 32.51 1.59 -27.97
C ILE A 290 31.39 0.74 -27.37
N ASN A 291 31.40 -0.58 -27.63
CA ASN A 291 30.31 -1.49 -27.26
C ASN A 291 30.57 -2.30 -25.97
N GLY A 292 31.59 -1.95 -25.18
CA GLY A 292 31.94 -2.65 -23.94
C GLY A 292 32.52 -1.69 -22.91
N TYR A 293 31.66 -1.07 -22.11
CA TYR A 293 32.04 -0.13 -21.07
C TYR A 293 31.13 -0.30 -19.85
N THR A 294 31.66 0.06 -18.69
CA THR A 294 30.91 0.25 -17.46
C THR A 294 30.71 1.74 -17.25
N MET A 295 29.56 2.10 -16.69
CA MET A 295 29.24 3.49 -16.36
C MET A 295 28.65 3.58 -14.95
N SER A 296 29.01 4.64 -14.24
CA SER A 296 28.37 5.03 -12.99
C SER A 296 27.94 6.49 -13.03
N VAL A 297 26.84 6.79 -12.32
CA VAL A 297 26.31 8.14 -12.10
C VAL A 297 26.26 8.38 -10.60
N ASN A 298 27.04 9.34 -10.10
CA ASN A 298 27.21 9.59 -8.66
C ASN A 298 27.48 8.28 -7.89
N ASP A 299 28.47 7.52 -8.37
CA ASP A 299 28.89 6.21 -7.82
C ASP A 299 27.87 5.06 -7.90
N ARG A 300 26.69 5.28 -8.50
CA ARG A 300 25.72 4.22 -8.78
C ARG A 300 25.95 3.65 -10.17
N THR A 301 26.14 2.33 -10.27
CA THR A 301 26.27 1.65 -11.56
C THR A 301 24.99 1.77 -12.38
N VAL A 302 25.15 2.04 -13.67
CA VAL A 302 24.05 2.18 -14.63
C VAL A 302 24.05 1.00 -15.59
N ASN A 303 22.85 0.53 -15.96
CA ASN A 303 22.71 -0.46 -17.02
C ASN A 303 23.12 0.16 -18.38
N THR A 304 24.18 -0.35 -18.98
CA THR A 304 24.71 0.13 -20.27
C THR A 304 24.14 -0.63 -21.47
N MET A 305 23.22 -1.58 -21.27
CA MET A 305 22.53 -2.28 -22.36
C MET A 305 21.49 -1.41 -23.07
N GLU A 306 20.95 -0.40 -22.38
CA GLU A 306 19.96 0.51 -22.93
C GLU A 306 20.64 1.79 -23.45
N PRO A 307 20.16 2.40 -24.55
CA PRO A 307 20.78 3.59 -25.15
C PRO A 307 20.49 4.89 -24.39
N PHE A 308 20.11 4.80 -23.11
CA PHE A 308 19.77 5.93 -22.25
C PHE A 308 20.30 5.72 -20.84
N VAL A 309 20.60 6.82 -20.16
CA VAL A 309 20.88 6.87 -18.74
C VAL A 309 19.65 7.37 -17.99
N GLU A 310 19.29 6.69 -16.91
CA GLU A 310 18.23 7.13 -16.00
C GLU A 310 18.84 7.97 -14.88
N LEU A 311 18.47 9.26 -14.86
CA LEU A 311 18.85 10.20 -13.81
C LEU A 311 17.69 10.37 -12.85
N ASN A 312 17.94 10.24 -11.55
CA ASN A 312 16.89 10.37 -10.56
C ASN A 312 16.69 11.83 -10.18
N GLU A 313 15.50 12.18 -9.73
CA GLU A 313 15.19 13.51 -9.21
C GLU A 313 16.16 13.98 -8.11
N THR A 314 16.67 13.06 -7.28
CA THR A 314 17.66 13.35 -6.24
C THR A 314 19.00 13.89 -6.77
N ASP A 315 19.31 13.60 -8.04
CA ASP A 315 20.52 14.07 -8.73
C ASP A 315 20.41 15.53 -9.17
N PHE A 316 19.19 16.07 -9.25
CA PHE A 316 18.91 17.43 -9.68
C PHE A 316 18.70 18.41 -8.52
N GLN A 317 19.05 18.02 -7.28
CA GLN A 317 18.94 18.91 -6.13
C GLN A 317 19.89 20.13 -6.25
N PRO A 318 19.49 21.31 -5.76
CA PRO A 318 20.33 22.52 -5.82
C PRO A 318 21.70 22.29 -5.18
N GLY A 319 22.76 22.73 -5.86
CA GLY A 319 24.14 22.62 -5.38
C GLY A 319 24.79 21.25 -5.55
N LYS A 320 24.07 20.23 -6.06
CA LYS A 320 24.68 18.95 -6.44
C LYS A 320 25.20 19.00 -7.87
N ARG A 321 26.26 18.22 -8.14
CA ARG A 321 26.74 17.94 -9.49
C ARG A 321 26.44 16.49 -9.82
N VAL A 322 26.12 16.24 -11.08
CA VAL A 322 25.93 14.89 -11.60
C VAL A 322 27.23 14.44 -12.21
N GLU A 323 27.88 13.49 -11.56
CA GLU A 323 29.14 12.94 -12.02
C GLU A 323 28.90 11.64 -12.78
N ILE A 324 29.34 11.59 -14.03
CA ILE A 324 29.27 10.41 -14.89
C ILE A 324 30.68 9.90 -15.09
N GLN A 325 30.94 8.67 -14.65
CA GLN A 325 32.21 7.97 -14.89
C GLN A 325 31.98 6.85 -15.89
N VAL A 326 32.87 6.74 -16.87
CA VAL A 326 32.86 5.66 -17.86
C VAL A 326 34.24 5.02 -17.91
N ALA A 327 34.26 3.69 -17.84
CA ALA A 327 35.47 2.90 -18.00
C ALA A 327 35.26 1.82 -19.05
N SER A 328 36.28 1.60 -19.88
CA SER A 328 36.28 0.54 -20.89
C SER A 328 37.67 -0.08 -20.95
N ASN A 329 37.75 -1.35 -21.31
CA ASN A 329 39.03 -2.03 -21.49
C ASN A 329 39.78 -1.34 -22.64
N ASN A 330 41.08 -1.07 -22.43
CA ASN A 330 41.97 -0.41 -23.41
C ASN A 330 41.73 1.10 -23.62
N PHE A 331 40.89 1.76 -22.81
CA PHE A 331 40.68 3.21 -22.83
C PHE A 331 41.00 3.83 -21.47
N GLN A 332 41.37 5.11 -21.46
CA GLN A 332 41.48 5.88 -20.23
C GLN A 332 40.08 6.09 -19.62
N PRO A 333 39.89 5.85 -18.31
CA PRO A 333 38.63 6.17 -17.64
C PRO A 333 38.30 7.66 -17.78
N LEU A 334 37.06 7.96 -18.17
CA LEU A 334 36.56 9.33 -18.29
C LEU A 334 35.65 9.62 -17.10
N LYS A 335 35.88 10.77 -16.45
CA LYS A 335 35.02 11.30 -15.39
C LYS A 335 34.58 12.70 -15.79
N GLN A 336 33.27 12.90 -15.96
CA GLN A 336 32.69 14.17 -16.38
C GLN A 336 31.62 14.61 -15.39
N SER A 337 31.66 15.90 -15.03
CA SER A 337 30.75 16.47 -14.03
C SER A 337 29.88 17.54 -14.65
N TYR A 338 28.57 17.31 -14.63
CA TYR A 338 27.56 18.17 -15.21
C TYR A 338 26.79 18.93 -14.14
N GLU A 339 26.35 20.13 -14.47
CA GLU A 339 25.35 20.82 -13.63
C GLU A 339 23.94 20.27 -13.92
N PRO A 340 23.08 20.15 -12.89
CA PRO A 340 21.68 19.75 -13.06
C PRO A 340 20.94 20.54 -14.15
N ALA A 341 21.15 21.86 -14.21
CA ALA A 341 20.51 22.75 -15.18
C ALA A 341 20.95 22.47 -16.63
N GLU A 342 22.18 21.99 -16.84
CA GLU A 342 22.69 21.62 -18.16
C GLU A 342 22.05 20.31 -18.63
N LEU A 343 21.99 19.30 -17.75
CA LEU A 343 21.38 18.00 -18.04
C LEU A 343 19.87 18.08 -18.28
N MET A 344 19.19 19.05 -17.64
CA MET A 344 17.78 19.31 -17.91
C MET A 344 17.52 19.84 -19.33
N ARG A 345 18.50 20.55 -19.92
CA ARG A 345 18.41 21.07 -21.30
C ARG A 345 18.90 20.08 -22.35
N GLN A 346 19.81 19.17 -21.98
CA GLN A 346 20.37 18.19 -22.90
C GLN A 346 19.42 17.01 -23.14
N SER A 347 19.25 16.65 -24.41
CA SER A 347 18.53 15.45 -24.85
C SER A 347 19.44 14.24 -25.03
N ALA A 348 20.75 14.46 -25.18
CA ALA A 348 21.75 13.43 -25.36
C ALA A 348 23.09 13.83 -24.70
N ILE A 349 23.77 12.84 -24.15
CA ILE A 349 25.10 12.94 -23.57
C ILE A 349 26.05 12.13 -24.45
N GLU A 350 27.09 12.79 -24.95
CA GLU A 350 28.15 12.18 -25.73
C GLU A 350 29.43 12.13 -24.90
N LEU A 351 29.95 10.91 -24.69
CA LEU A 351 31.14 10.65 -23.90
C LEU A 351 32.24 10.11 -24.81
N VAL A 352 33.36 10.81 -24.87
CA VAL A 352 34.47 10.49 -25.78
C VAL A 352 35.66 9.94 -24.98
N LEU A 353 35.95 8.65 -25.15
CA LEU A 353 37.08 7.98 -24.48
C LEU A 353 38.36 8.08 -25.31
N GLN A 354 39.49 8.31 -24.64
CA GLN A 354 40.81 8.29 -25.23
C GLN A 354 41.42 6.88 -25.14
N PRO A 355 41.95 6.31 -26.24
CA PRO A 355 42.68 5.05 -26.19
C PRO A 355 43.84 5.10 -25.20
N LEU A 356 44.07 4.01 -24.46
CA LEU A 356 45.22 3.91 -23.57
C LEU A 356 46.46 3.56 -24.40
N GLU A 357 47.45 4.44 -24.37
CA GLU A 357 48.77 4.20 -24.95
C GLU A 357 49.67 3.45 -23.96
N GLU A 358 50.42 2.46 -24.46
CA GLU A 358 51.43 1.73 -23.71
C GLU A 358 52.79 1.88 -24.41
N GLY A 359 53.82 2.23 -23.64
CA GLY A 359 55.19 2.27 -24.11
C GLY A 359 55.77 0.85 -24.20
N ILE A 360 56.10 0.44 -25.42
CA ILE A 360 56.59 -0.91 -25.75
C ILE A 360 58.00 -0.81 -26.30
N VAL A 361 58.88 -1.69 -25.83
CA VAL A 361 60.21 -1.86 -26.40
C VAL A 361 60.19 -3.06 -27.34
N LEU A 362 60.28 -2.78 -28.64
CA LEU A 362 60.47 -3.79 -29.67
C LEU A 362 61.96 -4.07 -29.83
N ARG A 363 62.38 -5.30 -29.57
CA ARG A 363 63.70 -5.81 -29.94
C ARG A 363 63.54 -6.60 -31.24
N LEU A 364 64.01 -6.03 -32.35
CA LEU A 364 64.02 -6.67 -33.65
C LEU A 364 65.31 -7.50 -33.77
N ASP A 365 65.19 -8.82 -33.76
CA ASP A 365 66.32 -9.75 -33.90
C ASP A 365 66.49 -10.13 -35.38
N PHE A 366 67.59 -9.69 -35.99
CA PHE A 366 67.93 -9.99 -37.38
C PHE A 366 68.80 -11.25 -37.53
N GLY A 367 69.17 -11.91 -36.42
CA GLY A 367 70.13 -13.02 -36.41
C GLY A 367 71.59 -12.57 -36.25
N GLU A 368 72.49 -13.53 -36.01
CA GLU A 368 73.94 -13.32 -35.88
C GLU A 368 74.36 -12.28 -34.81
N GLY A 369 73.54 -12.12 -33.75
CA GLY A 369 73.79 -11.16 -32.67
C GLY A 369 73.39 -9.71 -32.99
N ARG A 370 72.77 -9.45 -34.15
CA ARG A 370 72.27 -8.13 -34.53
C ARG A 370 70.85 -7.90 -34.00
N VAL A 371 70.75 -7.22 -32.87
CA VAL A 371 69.49 -6.81 -32.27
C VAL A 371 69.33 -5.29 -32.39
N PHE A 372 68.19 -4.83 -32.88
CA PHE A 372 67.81 -3.43 -32.90
C PHE A 372 66.69 -3.19 -31.91
N GLU A 373 66.83 -2.19 -31.04
CA GLU A 373 65.81 -1.85 -30.06
C GLU A 373 65.15 -0.54 -30.42
N GLN A 374 63.82 -0.54 -30.48
CA GLN A 374 63.04 0.65 -30.69
C GLN A 374 61.95 0.73 -29.63
N GLN A 375 61.90 1.87 -28.94
CA GLN A 375 60.77 2.20 -28.10
C GLN A 375 59.68 2.81 -29.00
N ILE A 376 58.48 2.24 -28.92
CA ILE A 376 57.28 2.71 -29.62
C ILE A 376 56.15 2.86 -28.62
N SER A 377 55.20 3.76 -28.90
CA SER A 377 53.93 3.82 -28.18
C SER A 377 52.88 3.12 -29.03
N LEU A 378 52.19 2.10 -28.49
CA LEU A 378 51.05 1.48 -29.15
C LEU A 378 49.80 1.64 -28.27
N GLU A 379 48.69 1.96 -28.91
CA GLU A 379 47.39 1.98 -28.24
C GLU A 379 46.88 0.55 -28.00
N LYS A 380 46.36 0.28 -26.81
CA LYS A 380 45.92 -1.09 -26.46
C LYS A 380 44.74 -1.60 -27.27
N ASN A 381 43.98 -0.71 -27.90
CA ASN A 381 42.81 -1.04 -28.70
C ASN A 381 43.16 -1.33 -30.17
N THR A 382 44.44 -1.25 -30.58
CA THR A 382 44.84 -1.50 -31.97
C THR A 382 45.06 -2.99 -32.26
N PRO A 383 44.86 -3.43 -33.52
CA PRO A 383 45.21 -4.77 -33.96
C PRO A 383 46.69 -5.09 -33.72
N GLU A 384 47.59 -4.12 -33.88
CA GLU A 384 49.03 -4.27 -33.72
C GLU A 384 49.40 -4.66 -32.28
N TYR A 385 48.81 -3.99 -31.28
CA TYR A 385 48.99 -4.33 -29.87
C TYR A 385 48.45 -5.73 -29.55
N SER A 386 47.29 -6.08 -30.11
CA SER A 386 46.65 -7.38 -29.91
C SER A 386 47.46 -8.51 -30.54
N GLN A 387 47.99 -8.31 -31.76
CA GLN A 387 48.88 -9.25 -32.43
C GLN A 387 50.12 -9.49 -31.58
N LEU A 388 50.76 -8.40 -31.12
CA LEU A 388 52.00 -8.44 -30.34
C LEU A 388 51.82 -9.26 -29.05
N ARG A 389 50.71 -9.04 -28.33
CA ARG A 389 50.28 -9.85 -27.18
C ARG A 389 49.98 -11.31 -27.54
N GLY A 390 49.44 -11.55 -28.74
CA GLY A 390 49.20 -12.87 -29.32
C GLY A 390 50.45 -13.61 -29.82
N GLY A 391 51.64 -13.02 -29.71
CA GLY A 391 52.91 -13.63 -30.11
C GLY A 391 53.24 -13.51 -31.60
N ASN A 392 52.62 -12.55 -32.28
CA ASN A 392 52.87 -12.24 -33.68
C ASN A 392 52.99 -10.71 -33.86
N PHE A 393 53.85 -10.21 -34.72
CA PHE A 393 53.87 -8.79 -35.04
C PHE A 393 54.12 -8.63 -36.53
N HIS A 394 53.09 -8.22 -37.29
CA HIS A 394 53.13 -8.09 -38.75
C HIS A 394 53.65 -9.35 -39.49
N GLY A 395 53.34 -10.56 -38.99
CA GLY A 395 53.73 -11.84 -39.61
C GLY A 395 55.03 -12.43 -39.06
N PHE A 396 55.75 -11.70 -38.21
CA PHE A 396 56.94 -12.17 -37.51
C PHE A 396 56.59 -12.72 -36.13
N ARG A 397 57.32 -13.75 -35.69
CA ARG A 397 57.08 -14.34 -34.37
C ARG A 397 57.55 -13.36 -33.29
N ALA A 398 56.67 -13.00 -32.37
CA ALA A 398 56.96 -12.10 -31.26
C ALA A 398 56.93 -12.87 -29.93
N HIS A 399 57.88 -12.58 -29.04
CA HIS A 399 57.99 -13.19 -27.72
C HIS A 399 58.12 -12.10 -26.66
N ARG A 400 57.21 -12.08 -25.69
CA ARG A 400 57.37 -11.18 -24.54
C ARG A 400 58.52 -11.66 -23.66
N GLN A 401 59.48 -10.78 -23.37
CA GLN A 401 60.54 -11.08 -22.40
C GLN A 401 59.98 -11.02 -20.97
N ALA A 402 60.41 -11.95 -20.12
CA ALA A 402 60.03 -11.96 -18.71
C ALA A 402 60.75 -10.82 -17.96
N GLY A 403 60.00 -9.86 -17.42
CA GLY A 403 60.52 -8.69 -16.71
C GLY A 403 59.44 -7.66 -16.38
N GLN A 404 59.83 -6.56 -15.74
CA GLN A 404 58.97 -5.38 -15.57
C GLN A 404 58.93 -4.59 -16.88
N GLY A 405 57.72 -4.29 -17.37
CA GLY A 405 57.48 -3.59 -18.64
C GLY A 405 56.99 -4.47 -19.79
N GLU A 406 56.74 -3.84 -20.94
CA GLU A 406 56.31 -4.48 -22.18
C GLU A 406 57.46 -4.53 -23.19
N ILE A 407 58.31 -5.55 -23.07
CA ILE A 407 59.44 -5.78 -23.98
C ILE A 407 59.15 -7.02 -24.82
N TYR A 408 59.20 -6.87 -26.14
CA TYR A 408 58.89 -7.94 -27.09
C TYR A 408 60.06 -8.15 -28.04
N ASN A 409 60.53 -9.39 -28.12
CA ASN A 409 61.53 -9.79 -29.10
C ASN A 409 60.81 -10.30 -30.36
N VAL A 410 60.99 -9.62 -31.48
CA VAL A 410 60.41 -9.95 -32.77
C VAL A 410 61.51 -10.54 -33.64
N ASP A 411 61.32 -11.79 -34.07
CA ASP A 411 62.28 -12.51 -34.89
C ASP A 411 62.09 -12.14 -36.37
N VAL A 412 63.05 -11.37 -36.92
CA VAL A 412 63.01 -10.81 -38.29
C VAL A 412 63.93 -11.58 -39.24
N ARG A 413 64.42 -12.77 -38.85
CA ARG A 413 65.29 -13.58 -39.72
C ARG A 413 64.60 -13.94 -41.03
N SER A 414 65.33 -13.78 -42.14
CA SER A 414 64.86 -13.93 -43.52
C SER A 414 63.98 -15.18 -43.70
N ALA A 415 62.67 -14.94 -43.84
CA ALA A 415 61.61 -15.92 -44.09
C ALA A 415 61.44 -17.01 -43.01
N SER A 416 61.15 -16.63 -41.77
CA SER A 416 60.27 -17.49 -40.95
C SER A 416 58.94 -17.66 -41.70
N LYS A 417 58.56 -18.90 -42.03
CA LYS A 417 57.28 -19.20 -42.71
C LYS A 417 56.16 -18.36 -42.06
N PRO A 418 55.38 -17.58 -42.83
CA PRO A 418 54.34 -16.75 -42.25
C PRO A 418 53.41 -17.64 -41.42
N VAL A 419 53.36 -17.40 -40.12
CA VAL A 419 52.35 -18.03 -39.27
C VAL A 419 51.04 -17.33 -39.64
N ALA A 420 50.07 -18.11 -40.12
CA ALA A 420 48.78 -17.56 -40.52
C ALA A 420 48.22 -16.70 -39.38
N PRO A 421 47.79 -15.46 -39.64
CA PRO A 421 47.10 -14.68 -38.63
C PRO A 421 45.86 -15.47 -38.22
N ASN A 422 45.72 -15.79 -36.94
CA ASN A 422 44.46 -16.28 -36.38
C ASN A 422 43.46 -15.12 -36.44
N PHE A 423 42.86 -14.90 -37.61
CA PHE A 423 41.62 -14.14 -37.72
C PHE A 423 40.49 -15.08 -37.37
N ASP A 424 40.20 -15.19 -36.08
CA ASP A 424 38.82 -15.41 -35.67
C ASP A 424 38.35 -14.14 -34.94
N ASN A 425 37.45 -13.44 -35.62
CA ASN A 425 36.53 -12.43 -35.13
C ASN A 425 37.04 -10.99 -34.92
N VAL A 426 37.33 -10.27 -36.02
CA VAL A 426 36.76 -8.91 -36.21
C VAL A 426 36.50 -8.72 -37.71
N ALA A 427 35.32 -9.11 -38.18
CA ALA A 427 34.86 -8.73 -39.50
C ALA A 427 34.24 -7.33 -39.43
N SER A 428 34.97 -6.34 -39.96
CA SER A 428 34.36 -5.12 -40.49
C SER A 428 33.49 -5.54 -41.69
N ARG A 429 32.17 -5.47 -41.52
CA ARG A 429 31.21 -5.56 -42.63
C ARG A 429 31.27 -4.25 -43.39
N ASP A 430 31.74 -4.31 -44.63
CA ASP A 430 31.39 -3.32 -45.65
C ASP A 430 30.70 -4.06 -46.79
N ASP A 431 29.55 -3.52 -47.18
CA ASP A 431 28.66 -4.04 -48.21
C ASP A 431 29.28 -3.87 -49.61
N ARG A 432 29.34 -4.97 -50.37
CA ARG A 432 29.27 -5.12 -51.85
C ARG A 432 30.19 -6.26 -52.31
N ASP A 433 29.62 -7.41 -52.64
CA ASP A 433 29.55 -7.88 -54.03
C ASP A 433 28.82 -9.23 -54.14
N GLU A 434 27.81 -9.27 -55.01
CA GLU A 434 27.16 -10.49 -55.46
C GLU A 434 28.04 -11.21 -56.49
N SER A 435 28.20 -12.53 -56.36
CA SER A 435 28.03 -13.52 -57.45
C SER A 435 28.86 -14.78 -57.22
N ARG A 436 28.20 -15.89 -56.84
CA ARG A 436 28.39 -17.22 -57.45
C ARG A 436 27.42 -18.23 -56.84
N ARG A 437 26.44 -18.62 -57.66
CA ARG A 437 25.57 -19.78 -57.46
C ARG A 437 26.42 -21.07 -57.38
N ARG A 438 26.13 -21.93 -56.40
CA ARG A 438 26.25 -23.40 -56.56
C ARG A 438 25.14 -24.13 -55.79
N VAL A 439 24.21 -24.61 -56.62
CA VAL A 439 23.26 -25.72 -56.57
C VAL A 439 23.27 -26.62 -55.33
N VAL A 440 22.09 -26.75 -54.72
CA VAL A 440 21.69 -27.69 -53.67
C VAL A 440 21.08 -28.95 -54.32
N PRO A 441 21.34 -30.18 -53.84
CA PRO A 441 20.51 -31.34 -54.17
C PRO A 441 19.22 -31.33 -53.36
N VAL A 442 18.08 -31.30 -54.04
CA VAL A 442 16.74 -31.40 -53.45
C VAL A 442 16.38 -32.86 -53.23
N PHE A 443 15.89 -33.21 -52.04
CA PHE A 443 15.06 -34.39 -51.81
C PHE A 443 13.63 -33.95 -51.41
N PRO A 444 12.58 -34.65 -51.88
CA PRO A 444 11.20 -34.17 -51.85
C PRO A 444 10.55 -34.23 -50.47
N LYS A 445 9.69 -33.23 -50.20
CA LYS A 445 8.78 -33.17 -49.05
C LYS A 445 7.51 -34.02 -49.29
N ALA A 446 7.09 -34.72 -48.26
CA ALA A 446 5.68 -34.82 -47.85
C ALA A 446 5.65 -34.28 -46.40
N GLY A 447 4.75 -33.44 -45.92
CA GLY A 447 3.47 -32.95 -46.41
C GLY A 447 2.63 -32.72 -45.14
N GLU A 448 2.36 -31.44 -44.82
CA GLU A 448 1.29 -30.95 -43.92
C GLU A 448 1.38 -31.28 -42.41
N ALA A 449 1.00 -30.43 -41.45
CA ALA A 449 0.47 -29.08 -41.44
C ALA A 449 0.73 -28.42 -40.06
N GLU A 450 0.97 -27.11 -40.12
CA GLU A 450 0.74 -26.04 -39.14
C GLU A 450 0.56 -26.35 -37.64
N ARG A 451 1.45 -25.76 -36.82
CA ARG A 451 1.06 -25.03 -35.60
C ARG A 451 1.97 -23.82 -35.39
N LYS A 452 1.31 -22.65 -35.28
CA LYS A 452 1.88 -21.32 -35.06
C LYS A 452 2.40 -21.15 -33.62
N THR A 453 3.66 -20.72 -33.53
CA THR A 453 4.27 -19.70 -32.65
C THR A 453 3.59 -19.29 -31.34
N ALA A 454 4.35 -19.37 -30.25
CA ALA A 454 4.76 -18.20 -29.45
C ALA A 454 5.96 -18.57 -28.53
N ASP A 455 7.10 -17.94 -28.80
CA ASP A 455 8.32 -17.96 -28.00
C ASP A 455 8.21 -17.05 -26.78
N THR A 456 8.83 -17.46 -25.66
CA THR A 456 9.42 -16.54 -24.69
C THR A 456 10.67 -17.22 -24.11
N PRO A 457 11.90 -16.69 -24.35
CA PRO A 457 13.11 -17.27 -23.80
C PRO A 457 13.31 -16.91 -22.33
N ARG A 458 13.82 -17.90 -21.62
CA ARG A 458 14.18 -17.96 -20.21
C ARG A 458 15.57 -17.35 -20.03
N GLU A 459 15.71 -16.34 -19.17
CA GLU A 459 17.01 -15.74 -18.84
C GLU A 459 17.52 -16.27 -17.49
N THR A 460 18.73 -16.81 -17.51
CA THR A 460 19.48 -17.41 -16.41
C THR A 460 20.28 -16.35 -15.64
N VAL A 461 20.13 -16.29 -14.32
CA VAL A 461 20.89 -15.38 -13.45
C VAL A 461 22.10 -16.12 -12.86
N ALA A 462 23.30 -15.58 -13.10
CA ALA A 462 24.56 -16.02 -12.50
C ALA A 462 24.78 -15.36 -11.12
N ALA A 463 25.45 -16.11 -10.24
CA ALA A 463 25.63 -15.83 -8.82
C ALA A 463 26.81 -14.89 -8.52
N GLU A 464 26.65 -14.01 -7.52
CA GLU A 464 27.76 -13.35 -6.81
C GLU A 464 27.67 -13.55 -5.30
N LYS A 465 28.84 -13.77 -4.69
CA LYS A 465 29.10 -14.21 -3.31
C LYS A 465 28.83 -13.12 -2.26
N LYS A 466 28.10 -13.46 -1.21
CA LYS A 466 27.92 -12.68 0.03
C LYS A 466 29.06 -12.93 1.04
N PRO A 467 29.40 -11.96 1.92
CA PRO A 467 30.29 -12.18 3.06
C PRO A 467 29.61 -13.06 4.14
N SER A 468 30.42 -13.75 4.95
CA SER A 468 29.99 -14.88 5.76
C SER A 468 29.24 -14.51 7.05
N LEU A 469 28.31 -15.40 7.44
CA LEU A 469 27.33 -15.31 8.53
C LEU A 469 27.94 -15.12 9.94
N ILE A 470 29.22 -15.42 10.11
CA ILE A 470 29.86 -15.55 11.43
C ILE A 470 30.25 -14.18 12.01
N GLU A 471 30.59 -13.20 11.17
CA GLU A 471 30.87 -11.83 11.61
C GLU A 471 29.59 -11.09 12.06
N LYS A 472 28.45 -11.35 11.43
CA LYS A 472 27.15 -10.74 11.81
C LYS A 472 26.57 -11.33 13.11
N LEU A 473 26.88 -12.59 13.43
CA LEU A 473 26.40 -13.27 14.64
C LEU A 473 27.14 -12.87 15.92
N ARG A 474 28.36 -12.31 15.82
CA ARG A 474 29.11 -11.81 17.00
C ARG A 474 28.63 -10.44 17.47
N ALA A 475 28.32 -9.53 16.54
CA ALA A 475 27.85 -8.18 16.89
C ALA A 475 26.43 -8.18 17.50
N GLY A 476 25.56 -9.12 17.13
CA GLY A 476 24.19 -9.21 17.66
C GLY A 476 24.08 -9.74 19.09
N LYS A 477 25.00 -10.64 19.50
CA LYS A 477 24.94 -11.27 20.84
C LYS A 477 25.44 -10.37 21.97
N GLU A 478 26.18 -9.30 21.67
CA GLU A 478 26.60 -8.33 22.68
C GLU A 478 25.49 -7.30 22.98
N ALA A 479 24.66 -6.94 22.00
CA ALA A 479 23.53 -6.03 22.18
C ALA A 479 22.32 -6.67 22.89
N GLU A 480 22.11 -7.99 22.71
CA GLU A 480 20.98 -8.71 23.32
C GLU A 480 21.15 -8.90 24.84
N LYS A 481 22.40 -9.02 25.32
CA LYS A 481 22.71 -9.15 26.76
C LYS A 481 22.52 -7.87 27.57
N GLU A 482 22.55 -6.69 26.92
CA GLU A 482 22.39 -5.41 27.61
C GLU A 482 20.90 -5.01 27.81
N SER A 483 20.00 -5.56 26.98
CA SER A 483 18.56 -5.26 27.03
C SER A 483 17.76 -6.14 28.00
N ALA A 484 18.17 -7.40 28.19
CA ALA A 484 17.47 -8.36 29.03
C ALA A 484 17.59 -8.09 30.55
N ALA A 485 18.60 -7.33 30.97
CA ALA A 485 18.84 -7.02 32.39
C ALA A 485 17.93 -5.92 32.96
N LYS A 486 17.15 -5.19 32.14
CA LYS A 486 16.33 -4.05 32.59
C LYS A 486 14.83 -4.33 32.76
N SER A 487 14.33 -5.53 32.46
CA SER A 487 12.87 -5.79 32.37
C SER A 487 12.31 -6.77 33.41
N ALA A 488 13.05 -7.12 34.45
CA ALA A 488 12.62 -8.09 35.46
C ALA A 488 12.53 -7.50 36.87
N GLU A 489 11.60 -6.57 37.09
CA GLU A 489 11.10 -6.28 38.44
C GLU A 489 9.66 -5.72 38.39
N VAL A 490 8.70 -6.47 38.94
CA VAL A 490 7.49 -6.06 39.69
C VAL A 490 6.47 -7.21 39.70
N LYS A 491 6.16 -7.69 40.92
CA LYS A 491 5.30 -8.82 41.29
C LYS A 491 3.80 -8.49 41.24
N ALA A 492 2.99 -9.50 40.93
CA ALA A 492 1.53 -9.54 41.07
C ALA A 492 1.07 -10.02 42.47
N PRO A 493 -0.19 -9.78 42.86
CA PRO A 493 -0.88 -10.65 43.82
C PRO A 493 -2.19 -11.28 43.28
N GLU A 494 -2.59 -12.33 43.99
CA GLU A 494 -3.41 -13.48 43.61
C GLU A 494 -4.94 -13.31 43.74
N ARG A 495 -5.68 -14.20 43.07
CA ARG A 495 -7.13 -14.47 43.29
C ARG A 495 -7.34 -15.49 44.42
N PRO A 496 -8.46 -15.44 45.17
CA PRO A 496 -8.99 -16.61 45.84
C PRO A 496 -10.13 -17.29 45.05
N ARG A 497 -10.19 -18.63 45.20
CA ARG A 497 -11.18 -19.57 44.67
C ARG A 497 -12.43 -19.63 45.58
N GLY A 498 -13.60 -19.94 45.01
CA GLY A 498 -14.88 -20.15 45.72
C GLY A 498 -15.00 -21.47 46.49
N PRO A 499 -16.16 -21.76 47.14
CA PRO A 499 -17.09 -22.79 46.60
C PRO A 499 -18.62 -22.67 46.92
N TYR A 500 -19.43 -23.28 46.04
CA TYR A 500 -20.78 -23.94 46.09
C TYR A 500 -22.05 -23.43 46.84
N ASP A 501 -23.18 -23.62 46.10
CA ASP A 501 -24.61 -23.91 46.41
C ASP A 501 -25.68 -22.83 46.79
N LYS A 502 -26.85 -22.95 46.10
CA LYS A 502 -28.14 -22.18 46.13
C LYS A 502 -29.05 -22.61 47.33
N PRO A 503 -30.24 -21.99 47.67
CA PRO A 503 -31.14 -21.10 46.88
C PRO A 503 -31.90 -19.94 47.64
N ALA A 504 -32.68 -19.18 46.86
CA ALA A 504 -33.90 -18.39 47.18
C ALA A 504 -33.85 -17.10 48.05
N GLY A 505 -34.44 -16.01 47.50
CA GLY A 505 -35.15 -14.97 48.26
C GLY A 505 -34.56 -13.55 48.28
N ASP A 506 -35.33 -12.61 47.72
CA ASP A 506 -35.45 -11.16 47.97
C ASP A 506 -34.36 -10.10 47.67
N GLU A 507 -34.80 -9.18 46.80
CA GLU A 507 -34.74 -7.71 46.82
C GLU A 507 -33.52 -6.94 47.39
N GLY A 508 -32.84 -6.25 46.47
CA GLY A 508 -32.60 -4.80 46.58
C GLY A 508 -31.46 -4.28 47.44
N GLU A 509 -30.26 -4.09 46.86
CA GLU A 509 -29.33 -2.97 47.16
C GLU A 509 -28.05 -3.10 46.33
N ASN A 510 -27.81 -2.21 45.35
CA ASN A 510 -26.46 -1.99 44.79
C ASN A 510 -26.37 -0.71 43.92
N SER A 511 -26.74 0.45 44.49
CA SER A 511 -26.58 1.76 43.83
C SER A 511 -25.41 2.60 44.37
N ASN A 512 -24.66 2.11 45.37
CA ASN A 512 -23.65 2.92 46.07
C ASN A 512 -22.19 2.70 45.63
N ILE A 513 -21.86 1.58 44.97
CA ILE A 513 -20.47 1.30 44.53
C ILE A 513 -20.06 2.15 43.31
N ILE A 514 -21.00 2.47 42.41
CA ILE A 514 -20.73 3.24 41.18
C ILE A 514 -20.45 4.72 41.47
N LYS A 515 -21.04 5.27 42.54
CA LYS A 515 -20.81 6.68 42.95
C LYS A 515 -19.39 6.90 43.47
N TRP A 516 -18.84 5.96 44.24
CA TRP A 516 -17.47 6.09 44.78
C TRP A 516 -16.38 5.92 43.71
N ILE A 517 -16.62 5.10 42.67
CA ILE A 517 -15.70 4.93 41.55
C ILE A 517 -15.65 6.19 40.68
N CYS A 518 -16.79 6.86 40.44
CA CYS A 518 -16.81 8.10 39.66
C CYS A 518 -16.08 9.25 40.36
N VAL A 519 -16.21 9.37 41.69
CA VAL A 519 -15.51 10.40 42.47
C VAL A 519 -13.99 10.19 42.44
N GLY A 520 -13.52 8.94 42.53
CA GLY A 520 -12.09 8.61 42.42
C GLY A 520 -11.49 8.97 41.05
N VAL A 521 -12.22 8.71 39.96
CA VAL A 521 -11.76 9.02 38.60
C VAL A 521 -11.71 10.53 38.35
N CYS A 522 -12.66 11.30 38.89
CA CYS A 522 -12.66 12.76 38.78
C CYS A 522 -11.48 13.40 39.53
N ILE A 523 -11.10 12.88 40.71
CA ILE A 523 -9.97 13.41 41.48
C ILE A 523 -8.64 13.16 40.74
N ILE A 524 -8.46 11.98 40.14
CA ILE A 524 -7.26 11.65 39.36
C ILE A 524 -7.15 12.54 38.11
N ALA A 525 -8.26 12.83 37.43
CA ALA A 525 -8.27 13.71 36.26
C ALA A 525 -7.88 15.16 36.61
N VAL A 526 -8.32 15.67 37.77
CA VAL A 526 -7.96 17.02 38.24
C VAL A 526 -6.48 17.10 38.64
N ILE A 527 -5.94 16.05 39.28
CA ILE A 527 -4.51 15.99 39.64
C ILE A 527 -3.64 15.91 38.37
N LEU A 528 -4.02 15.11 37.38
CA LEU A 528 -3.28 15.02 36.12
C LEU A 528 -3.37 16.33 35.30
N GLY A 529 -4.52 17.01 35.33
CA GLY A 529 -4.69 18.35 34.74
C GLY A 529 -3.81 19.41 35.41
N ALA A 530 -3.69 19.37 36.73
CA ALA A 530 -2.81 20.29 37.47
C ALA A 530 -1.32 20.04 37.19
N ILE A 531 -0.91 18.76 37.05
CA ILE A 531 0.48 18.40 36.70
C ILE A 531 0.84 18.83 35.27
N TYR A 532 -0.13 18.85 34.35
CA TYR A 532 0.08 19.28 32.97
C TYR A 532 0.22 20.81 32.83
N ILE A 533 -0.44 21.58 33.69
CA ILE A 533 -0.39 23.06 33.65
C ILE A 533 0.87 23.63 34.35
N LEU A 534 1.56 22.83 35.18
CA LEU A 534 2.68 23.28 36.03
C LEU A 534 4.10 22.97 35.53
N LYS A 535 4.29 22.51 34.29
CA LYS A 535 5.65 22.30 33.74
C LYS A 535 6.07 23.42 32.77
N PRO A 536 7.11 24.21 33.10
CA PRO A 536 7.69 25.16 32.16
C PRO A 536 8.59 24.45 31.14
N VAL A 537 8.59 24.98 29.93
CA VAL A 537 9.46 24.62 28.81
C VAL A 537 10.83 25.26 29.04
N ASP A 538 11.93 24.50 28.91
CA ASP A 538 13.21 25.01 28.41
C ASP A 538 14.23 23.93 28.02
N SER A 539 15.22 24.35 27.25
CA SER A 539 16.00 23.62 26.23
C SER A 539 17.39 23.14 26.69
N ASP A 540 17.97 22.24 25.87
CA ASP A 540 19.41 21.97 25.60
C ASP A 540 20.33 21.10 26.51
N LYS A 541 20.88 20.05 25.84
CA LYS A 541 22.28 19.55 25.76
C LYS A 541 23.03 18.77 26.90
N ILE A 542 23.51 17.58 26.47
CA ILE A 542 24.89 16.99 26.54
C ILE A 542 25.38 16.25 27.82
N ALA A 543 25.69 14.96 27.60
CA ALA A 543 26.77 14.06 28.08
C ALA A 543 27.08 13.78 29.57
N GLY A 544 27.40 12.50 29.84
CA GLY A 544 28.61 12.13 30.61
C GLY A 544 28.48 11.26 31.87
N ALA A 545 28.68 9.95 31.70
CA ALA A 545 29.52 9.02 32.50
C ALA A 545 29.38 8.85 34.06
N ALA A 546 29.02 7.61 34.43
CA ALA A 546 29.82 6.59 35.16
C ALA A 546 29.87 6.45 36.71
N VAL A 547 30.05 5.16 37.11
CA VAL A 547 30.72 4.55 38.30
C VAL A 547 29.83 4.17 39.52
N ALA A 548 29.48 2.88 39.70
CA ALA A 548 29.97 1.84 40.67
C ALA A 548 29.44 1.99 42.13
N VAL A 549 29.28 0.99 43.02
CA VAL A 549 30.06 -0.21 43.39
C VAL A 549 29.18 -1.17 44.25
N ASP A 550 29.50 -2.48 44.25
CA ASP A 550 29.50 -3.49 45.36
C ASP A 550 28.34 -3.61 46.37
N SER A 551 28.04 -4.74 47.03
CA SER A 551 28.33 -6.19 47.00
C SER A 551 27.66 -6.76 48.27
N VAL A 552 27.52 -8.09 48.39
CA VAL A 552 27.71 -8.93 49.61
C VAL A 552 26.71 -10.11 49.72
N SER A 553 27.29 -11.30 49.48
CA SER A 553 27.26 -12.58 50.22
C SER A 553 26.06 -13.52 50.34
N ALA A 554 26.45 -14.80 50.21
CA ALA A 554 25.74 -16.07 50.23
C ALA A 554 25.48 -16.64 51.63
N VAL A 555 24.56 -17.62 51.74
CA VAL A 555 24.68 -18.84 52.59
C VAL A 555 23.88 -20.00 51.96
N ALA A 556 24.36 -21.22 52.23
CA ALA A 556 24.14 -22.52 51.59
C ALA A 556 22.97 -23.40 52.12
N GLN A 557 22.62 -24.39 51.27
CA GLN A 557 22.41 -25.83 51.56
C GLN A 557 21.16 -26.31 52.34
N ASP A 558 20.35 -27.17 51.72
CA ASP A 558 20.41 -28.63 51.99
C ASP A 558 19.56 -29.46 50.99
N ALA A 559 20.04 -30.68 50.71
CA ALA A 559 19.32 -31.77 50.04
C ALA A 559 19.15 -32.93 51.06
N PRO A 560 18.31 -33.95 50.78
CA PRO A 560 18.93 -35.20 50.30
C PRO A 560 18.11 -36.03 49.29
N ALA A 561 18.84 -37.00 48.71
CA ALA A 561 18.51 -37.94 47.63
C ALA A 561 17.67 -39.17 48.08
N THR A 562 17.07 -39.92 47.14
CA THR A 562 17.46 -41.26 46.62
C THR A 562 16.30 -41.77 45.70
N ALA A 563 16.38 -42.62 44.66
CA ALA A 563 17.36 -43.60 44.17
C ALA A 563 17.21 -43.88 42.63
N GLN A 564 18.27 -44.41 42.02
CA GLN A 564 18.50 -44.90 40.63
C GLN A 564 18.48 -46.47 40.59
N PRO A 565 18.91 -47.22 39.53
CA PRO A 565 18.69 -47.21 38.07
C PRO A 565 18.50 -48.65 37.46
N ALA A 566 18.36 -48.78 36.12
CA ALA A 566 18.90 -49.93 35.34
C ALA A 566 19.00 -49.59 33.83
N ALA A 567 20.04 -50.10 33.16
CA ALA A 567 20.50 -49.69 31.83
C ALA A 567 20.62 -50.84 30.80
N GLN A 568 20.37 -50.48 29.52
CA GLN A 568 21.00 -50.91 28.24
C GLN A 568 20.74 -52.34 27.66
N PRO A 569 20.86 -52.57 26.31
CA PRO A 569 21.79 -51.96 25.34
C PRO A 569 21.27 -51.59 23.92
N ALA A 570 22.20 -51.06 23.12
CA ALA A 570 22.06 -50.37 21.84
C ALA A 570 21.81 -51.23 20.58
N ALA A 571 21.20 -50.62 19.55
CA ALA A 571 21.30 -51.02 18.15
C ALA A 571 21.38 -49.78 17.23
N GLN A 572 22.28 -49.84 16.23
CA GLN A 572 22.61 -48.82 15.23
C GLN A 572 21.55 -48.71 14.09
N PRO A 573 21.60 -47.65 13.26
CA PRO A 573 20.44 -47.11 12.54
C PRO A 573 20.06 -47.87 11.26
N ALA A 574 18.78 -48.23 11.14
CA ALA A 574 18.18 -48.70 9.90
C ALA A 574 17.61 -47.51 9.11
N ALA A 575 17.84 -47.55 7.80
CA ALA A 575 17.46 -46.56 6.81
C ALA A 575 16.03 -46.03 7.00
N ALA A 576 15.88 -44.70 6.98
CA ALA A 576 14.60 -44.03 6.94
C ALA A 576 13.87 -44.42 5.65
N GLN A 577 12.91 -45.34 5.76
CA GLN A 577 11.86 -45.51 4.77
C GLN A 577 11.02 -44.22 4.72
N PRO A 578 10.56 -43.82 3.53
CA PRO A 578 9.75 -42.62 3.35
C PRO A 578 8.45 -42.78 4.15
N ALA A 579 8.15 -41.80 5.02
CA ALA A 579 6.87 -41.73 5.71
C ALA A 579 5.76 -41.72 4.67
N GLN A 580 4.98 -42.80 4.65
CA GLN A 580 3.75 -42.94 3.89
C GLN A 580 2.80 -41.80 4.25
N SER A 581 2.25 -41.14 3.23
CA SER A 581 1.19 -40.16 3.32
C SER A 581 -0.05 -40.79 3.98
N ALA A 582 -0.29 -40.49 5.26
CA ALA A 582 -1.58 -40.71 5.88
C ALA A 582 -2.61 -39.84 5.16
N GLY A 583 -3.65 -40.48 4.59
CA GLY A 583 -4.78 -39.77 4.00
C GLY A 583 -5.48 -38.90 5.04
N VAL A 584 -5.97 -37.74 4.61
CA VAL A 584 -6.77 -36.81 5.44
C VAL A 584 -8.00 -37.57 5.96
N SER A 585 -8.24 -37.53 7.28
CA SER A 585 -9.44 -38.16 7.86
C SER A 585 -10.72 -37.43 7.41
N ALA A 586 -11.88 -38.10 7.48
CA ALA A 586 -13.15 -37.50 7.06
C ALA A 586 -13.50 -36.22 7.86
N ASP A 587 -13.18 -36.19 9.15
CA ASP A 587 -13.39 -35.02 10.00
C ASP A 587 -12.40 -33.88 9.68
N GLU A 588 -11.15 -34.21 9.36
CA GLU A 588 -10.18 -33.20 8.90
C GLU A 588 -10.57 -32.62 7.54
N GLN A 589 -11.08 -33.44 6.62
CA GLN A 589 -11.56 -32.96 5.33
C GLN A 589 -12.78 -32.04 5.51
N ALA A 590 -13.72 -32.40 6.40
CA ALA A 590 -14.87 -31.55 6.73
C ALA A 590 -14.45 -30.20 7.33
N ASP A 591 -13.41 -30.18 8.19
CA ASP A 591 -12.88 -28.92 8.73
C ASP A 591 -12.14 -28.09 7.67
N ILE A 592 -11.39 -28.72 6.76
CA ILE A 592 -10.75 -28.04 5.62
C ILE A 592 -11.82 -27.38 4.73
N ASP A 593 -12.90 -28.09 4.41
CA ASP A 593 -14.01 -27.58 3.61
C ASP A 593 -14.72 -26.44 4.35
N TYR A 594 -14.91 -26.57 5.67
CA TYR A 594 -15.47 -25.52 6.52
C TYR A 594 -14.62 -24.25 6.49
N PHE A 595 -13.29 -24.36 6.69
CA PHE A 595 -12.38 -23.22 6.63
C PHE A 595 -12.38 -22.56 5.24
N ASN A 596 -12.47 -23.37 4.19
CA ASN A 596 -12.48 -22.90 2.82
C ASN A 596 -13.78 -22.17 2.44
N ALA A 597 -14.93 -22.62 2.95
CA ALA A 597 -16.24 -22.07 2.62
C ALA A 597 -16.66 -20.86 3.49
N ASN A 598 -16.08 -20.69 4.68
CA ASN A 598 -16.55 -19.70 5.66
C ASN A 598 -15.53 -18.58 5.92
N ARG A 599 -16.06 -17.36 6.01
CA ARG A 599 -15.28 -16.15 6.36
C ARG A 599 -15.15 -15.92 7.85
N SER A 600 -16.06 -16.48 8.64
CA SER A 600 -16.04 -16.43 10.10
C SER A 600 -15.92 -17.85 10.63
N TRP A 601 -14.85 -18.12 11.35
CA TRP A 601 -14.57 -19.44 11.91
C TRP A 601 -15.02 -19.51 13.36
N ARG A 602 -15.68 -20.59 13.75
CA ARG A 602 -16.10 -20.83 15.13
C ARG A 602 -15.50 -22.13 15.61
N ARG A 603 -14.97 -22.13 16.83
CA ARG A 603 -14.32 -23.30 17.42
C ARG A 603 -15.26 -24.51 17.51
N ASP A 604 -16.52 -24.27 17.88
CA ASP A 604 -17.53 -25.32 18.10
C ASP A 604 -18.01 -25.99 16.81
N ALA A 605 -17.72 -25.39 15.64
CA ALA A 605 -18.05 -25.98 14.34
C ALA A 605 -16.99 -27.00 13.86
N LEU A 606 -15.86 -27.11 14.56
CA LEU A 606 -14.71 -27.93 14.18
C LEU A 606 -14.80 -29.34 14.78
N LYS A 607 -14.63 -30.34 13.93
CA LYS A 607 -14.78 -31.76 14.25
C LYS A 607 -13.46 -32.45 14.56
N SER A 608 -12.37 -32.05 13.90
CA SER A 608 -11.04 -32.63 14.06
C SER A 608 -10.20 -31.88 15.10
N ASP A 609 -9.30 -32.62 15.77
CA ASP A 609 -8.31 -32.01 16.65
C ASP A 609 -7.32 -31.12 15.88
N SER A 610 -7.04 -31.43 14.60
CA SER A 610 -6.20 -30.58 13.75
C SER A 610 -6.87 -29.23 13.50
N GLY A 611 -8.16 -29.21 13.14
CA GLY A 611 -8.91 -27.96 12.95
C GLY A 611 -8.93 -27.11 14.21
N ARG A 612 -9.19 -27.72 15.37
CA ARG A 612 -9.18 -27.03 16.67
C ARG A 612 -7.80 -26.47 17.01
N LYS A 613 -6.72 -27.21 16.74
CA LYS A 613 -5.34 -26.72 16.93
C LYS A 613 -5.04 -25.49 16.08
N LEU A 614 -5.51 -25.43 14.84
CA LEU A 614 -5.36 -24.23 14.01
C LEU A 614 -6.10 -23.03 14.61
N TYR A 615 -7.35 -23.22 15.03
CA TYR A 615 -8.14 -22.17 15.67
C TYR A 615 -7.44 -21.68 16.95
N ASP A 616 -7.05 -22.60 17.82
CA ASP A 616 -6.40 -22.30 19.10
C ASP A 616 -5.03 -21.63 18.90
N ALA A 617 -4.28 -21.98 17.84
CA ALA A 617 -3.03 -21.31 17.49
C ALA A 617 -3.24 -19.84 17.07
N ILE A 618 -4.35 -19.53 16.37
CA ILE A 618 -4.73 -18.15 16.05
C ILE A 618 -5.07 -17.39 17.32
N VAL A 619 -5.92 -17.94 18.19
CA VAL A 619 -6.30 -17.27 19.45
C VAL A 619 -5.12 -17.11 20.41
N ALA A 620 -4.16 -18.04 20.39
CA ALA A 620 -2.93 -17.96 21.19
C ALA A 620 -1.85 -17.06 20.55
N GLY A 621 -2.08 -16.49 19.36
CA GLY A 621 -1.13 -15.61 18.69
C GLY A 621 0.16 -16.31 18.22
N LYS A 622 0.10 -17.61 17.97
CA LYS A 622 1.27 -18.44 17.64
C LYS A 622 1.53 -18.51 16.14
N ILE A 623 2.19 -17.47 15.61
CA ILE A 623 2.43 -17.29 14.17
C ILE A 623 3.05 -18.53 13.51
N THR A 624 4.11 -19.10 14.11
CA THR A 624 4.82 -20.27 13.57
C THR A 624 3.95 -21.54 13.51
N GLU A 625 3.06 -21.75 14.48
CA GLU A 625 2.14 -22.91 14.49
C GLU A 625 1.05 -22.75 13.41
N ILE A 626 0.60 -21.52 13.15
CA ILE A 626 -0.42 -21.22 12.14
C ILE A 626 0.13 -21.48 10.73
N VAL A 627 1.27 -20.87 10.38
CA VAL A 627 1.83 -20.96 9.01
C VAL A 627 2.31 -22.36 8.64
N ASN A 628 2.74 -23.15 9.63
CA ASN A 628 3.16 -24.55 9.44
C ASN A 628 2.00 -25.55 9.59
N HIS A 629 0.78 -25.09 9.91
CA HIS A 629 -0.36 -25.98 10.03
C HIS A 629 -0.66 -26.65 8.68
N PRO A 630 -1.00 -27.96 8.62
CA PRO A 630 -1.24 -28.68 7.37
C PRO A 630 -2.27 -28.02 6.43
N TYR A 631 -3.22 -27.25 6.96
CA TYR A 631 -4.16 -26.45 6.17
C TYR A 631 -3.45 -25.42 5.26
N PHE A 632 -2.43 -24.73 5.78
CA PHE A 632 -1.67 -23.71 5.04
C PHE A 632 -0.41 -24.25 4.37
N ALA A 633 0.27 -25.21 5.02
CA ALA A 633 1.55 -25.75 4.55
C ALA A 633 1.42 -26.81 3.43
N THR A 634 0.20 -27.31 3.17
CA THR A 634 -0.06 -28.24 2.06
C THR A 634 -0.54 -27.47 0.84
N ALA A 635 0.22 -27.54 -0.25
CA ALA A 635 -0.13 -26.87 -1.51
C ALA A 635 -1.55 -27.27 -1.98
N GLY A 636 -2.37 -26.27 -2.33
CA GLY A 636 -3.73 -26.46 -2.84
C GLY A 636 -4.80 -26.75 -1.78
N ARG A 637 -4.46 -26.89 -0.49
CA ARG A 637 -5.42 -27.21 0.58
C ARG A 637 -6.18 -25.99 1.12
N ALA A 638 -5.49 -24.87 1.35
CA ALA A 638 -6.14 -23.60 1.67
C ALA A 638 -6.55 -22.87 0.39
N THR A 639 -7.85 -22.86 0.08
CA THR A 639 -8.42 -22.16 -1.09
C THR A 639 -9.12 -20.86 -0.72
N ASN A 640 -9.39 -20.64 0.56
CA ASN A 640 -9.95 -19.37 1.06
C ASN A 640 -8.92 -18.24 0.93
N LYS A 641 -9.29 -17.21 0.16
CA LYS A 641 -8.44 -16.05 -0.13
C LYS A 641 -8.12 -15.22 1.13
N ASP A 642 -9.12 -15.00 1.99
CA ASP A 642 -8.94 -14.21 3.21
C ASP A 642 -8.00 -14.93 4.19
N ALA A 643 -8.16 -16.24 4.34
CA ALA A 643 -7.28 -17.07 5.17
C ALA A 643 -5.83 -17.06 4.65
N ASN A 644 -5.64 -17.16 3.34
CA ASN A 644 -4.31 -17.08 2.72
C ASN A 644 -3.67 -15.70 2.89
N ASN A 645 -4.44 -14.62 2.77
CA ASN A 645 -3.95 -13.25 2.98
C ASN A 645 -3.52 -13.02 4.44
N VAL A 646 -4.29 -13.54 5.40
CA VAL A 646 -3.91 -13.54 6.82
C VAL A 646 -2.60 -14.30 7.03
N ALA A 647 -2.47 -15.51 6.46
CA ALA A 647 -1.27 -16.32 6.56
C ALA A 647 -0.03 -15.66 5.91
N ASP A 648 -0.20 -14.97 4.78
CA ASP A 648 0.87 -14.23 4.11
C ASP A 648 1.33 -13.02 4.94
N LEU A 649 0.40 -12.28 5.58
CA LEU A 649 0.73 -11.12 6.42
C LEU A 649 1.44 -11.51 7.72
N ILE A 650 1.03 -12.61 8.37
CA ILE A 650 1.72 -13.10 9.57
C ILE A 650 3.10 -13.65 9.22
N TRP A 651 3.24 -14.33 8.07
CA TRP A 651 4.53 -14.86 7.61
C TRP A 651 5.52 -13.75 7.23
N ALA A 652 5.04 -12.70 6.57
CA ALA A 652 5.84 -11.53 6.23
C ALA A 652 6.41 -10.84 7.48
N ALA A 653 5.71 -10.92 8.62
CA ALA A 653 6.15 -10.33 9.88
C ALA A 653 7.10 -11.23 10.69
N THR A 654 7.20 -12.53 10.39
CA THR A 654 8.11 -13.45 11.09
C THR A 654 9.57 -12.99 10.97
N GLY A 655 10.26 -12.84 12.10
CA GLY A 655 11.64 -12.37 12.15
C GLY A 655 11.81 -10.85 11.99
N THR A 656 10.71 -10.09 11.98
CA THR A 656 10.71 -8.62 11.89
C THR A 656 10.28 -7.99 13.24
N PRO A 657 10.55 -6.69 13.48
CA PRO A 657 10.06 -6.00 14.68
C PRO A 657 8.53 -6.03 14.85
N ASN A 658 7.78 -6.29 13.77
CA ASN A 658 6.32 -6.29 13.75
C ASN A 658 5.72 -7.63 14.19
N GLU A 659 6.52 -8.68 14.39
CA GLU A 659 6.06 -10.03 14.78
C GLU A 659 5.25 -10.00 16.09
N GLY A 660 5.76 -9.31 17.12
CA GLY A 660 5.06 -9.18 18.40
C GLY A 660 3.73 -8.42 18.28
N GLY A 661 3.69 -7.39 17.44
CA GLY A 661 2.46 -6.65 17.14
C GLY A 661 1.40 -7.50 16.44
N ASN A 662 1.81 -8.39 15.54
CA ASN A 662 0.93 -9.33 14.85
C ASN A 662 0.46 -10.46 15.77
N SER A 663 1.31 -10.97 16.65
CA SER A 663 0.92 -11.93 17.70
C SER A 663 -0.17 -11.35 18.61
N ILE A 664 -0.03 -10.10 19.06
CA ILE A 664 -1.05 -9.41 19.87
C ILE A 664 -2.35 -9.16 19.09
N ALA A 665 -2.26 -8.93 17.77
CA ALA A 665 -3.45 -8.76 16.94
C ALA A 665 -4.24 -10.07 16.82
N LEU A 666 -3.54 -11.20 16.69
CA LEU A 666 -4.11 -12.55 16.63
C LEU A 666 -4.81 -12.92 17.94
N THR A 667 -4.24 -12.59 19.12
CA THR A 667 -4.89 -12.87 20.41
C THR A 667 -6.18 -12.07 20.63
N LYS A 668 -6.38 -10.98 19.88
CA LYS A 668 -7.60 -10.15 19.89
C LYS A 668 -8.57 -10.49 18.74
N ALA A 669 -8.26 -11.53 17.96
CA ALA A 669 -9.04 -11.90 16.78
C ALA A 669 -10.39 -12.52 17.14
N GLU A 670 -10.47 -13.23 18.26
CA GLU A 670 -11.71 -13.85 18.70
C GLU A 670 -12.64 -12.82 19.36
N LYS A 671 -13.83 -12.66 18.78
CA LYS A 671 -14.90 -11.82 19.34
C LYS A 671 -16.20 -12.60 19.29
N GLY A 672 -16.84 -12.77 20.44
CA GLY A 672 -18.10 -13.50 20.54
C GLY A 672 -18.00 -14.99 20.15
N GLY A 673 -16.85 -15.62 20.38
CA GLY A 673 -16.62 -17.04 20.05
C GLY A 673 -16.45 -17.34 18.56
N ALA A 674 -16.02 -16.33 17.79
CA ALA A 674 -15.72 -16.45 16.37
C ALA A 674 -14.51 -15.60 15.97
N ILE A 675 -13.76 -16.07 14.97
CA ILE A 675 -12.69 -15.33 14.30
C ILE A 675 -13.21 -14.90 12.94
N ASN A 676 -13.37 -13.58 12.74
CA ASN A 676 -13.68 -13.02 11.42
C ASN A 676 -12.37 -12.76 10.66
N LEU A 677 -12.16 -13.48 9.55
CA LEU A 677 -10.92 -13.39 8.78
C LEU A 677 -10.67 -12.01 8.16
N TRP A 678 -11.74 -11.26 7.84
CA TRP A 678 -11.59 -9.91 7.28
C TRP A 678 -11.12 -8.91 8.33
N ASP A 679 -11.75 -8.92 9.50
CA ASP A 679 -11.36 -8.04 10.61
C ASP A 679 -9.92 -8.35 11.06
N LEU A 680 -9.56 -9.64 11.08
CA LEU A 680 -8.21 -10.08 11.38
C LEU A 680 -7.21 -9.62 10.30
N TYR A 681 -7.56 -9.77 9.02
CA TYR A 681 -6.77 -9.26 7.91
C TYR A 681 -6.53 -7.74 8.03
N GLU A 682 -7.58 -6.94 8.26
CA GLU A 682 -7.44 -5.49 8.45
C GLU A 682 -6.53 -5.13 9.63
N ALA A 683 -6.67 -5.86 10.75
CA ALA A 683 -5.85 -5.64 11.94
C ALA A 683 -4.36 -5.94 11.68
N LEU A 684 -4.05 -6.95 10.88
CA LEU A 684 -2.68 -7.33 10.52
C LEU A 684 -2.11 -6.43 9.42
N ALA A 685 -2.92 -5.99 8.46
CA ALA A 685 -2.50 -5.12 7.36
C ALA A 685 -1.97 -3.77 7.86
N ARG A 686 -2.56 -3.22 8.93
CA ARG A 686 -2.09 -1.99 9.61
C ARG A 686 -0.70 -2.12 10.25
N ARG A 687 -0.20 -3.35 10.40
CA ARG A 687 1.06 -3.68 11.06
C ARG A 687 2.04 -4.35 10.11
N LYS A 688 1.90 -4.13 8.80
CA LYS A 688 2.79 -4.71 7.79
C LYS A 688 4.24 -4.21 8.00
N PRO A 689 5.24 -5.10 8.04
CA PRO A 689 6.64 -4.69 8.14
C PRO A 689 7.10 -3.97 6.86
N ALA A 690 8.01 -3.00 7.02
CA ALA A 690 8.64 -2.30 5.90
C ALA A 690 9.60 -3.23 5.12
N GLU A 691 10.30 -4.10 5.84
CA GLU A 691 11.15 -5.16 5.30
C GLU A 691 10.54 -6.53 5.67
N PRO A 692 9.74 -7.13 4.77
CA PRO A 692 9.10 -8.41 5.05
C PRO A 692 10.09 -9.58 4.99
N ASN A 693 9.73 -10.68 5.65
CA ASN A 693 10.43 -11.96 5.54
C ASN A 693 10.55 -12.38 4.07
N ALA A 694 11.79 -12.56 3.59
CA ALA A 694 12.11 -12.88 2.21
C ALA A 694 11.94 -14.37 1.85
N ASN A 695 11.76 -15.25 2.85
CA ASN A 695 11.57 -16.68 2.61
C ASN A 695 10.15 -16.96 2.09
N PRO A 696 9.97 -17.94 1.17
CA PRO A 696 8.63 -18.37 0.78
C PRO A 696 7.89 -18.97 1.98
N ARG A 697 6.59 -18.72 2.06
CA ARG A 697 5.72 -19.32 3.10
C ARG A 697 5.63 -20.83 2.86
N PRO A 698 5.67 -21.68 3.91
CA PRO A 698 5.43 -23.11 3.76
C PRO A 698 4.17 -23.40 2.94
N GLY A 699 4.27 -24.28 1.93
CA GLY A 699 3.15 -24.67 1.07
C GLY A 699 2.86 -23.76 -0.13
N LYS A 700 3.63 -22.69 -0.33
CA LYS A 700 3.55 -21.79 -1.50
C LYS A 700 4.75 -21.90 -2.43
#